data_AF-A0A1H6J6M6-F1
#
_entry.id   AF-A0A1H6J6M6-F1
#
_cell.length_a   1.000
_cell.length_b   1.000
_cell.length_c   1.000
_cell.angle_alpha   90.00
_cell.angle_beta   90.00
_cell.angle_gamma   90.00
#
_symmetry.space_group_name_H-M   'P 1'
#
loop_
_entity.id
_entity.type
_entity.pdbx_description
1 polymer ?
#
loop_
_entity_poly.entity_id
_entity_poly.type
_entity_poly.pdbx_seq_one_letter_code
_entity_poly.pdbx_strand_id
1 'polypeptide(L)'
;MKTENRKTLRGSVLFTVICVMALLIIFLTGTLALASASSNRAHKSYASSQASYTARAAIDAFVQSMERNEEVPAAIENMGSDPLEVEMKINDRTLGVIGSYDGSTWKEGIIRIDPVADSTGYIYTDLDGQGMKWVPVTAVKVTATCRVGKEEETVTAYIRKTAATHSQQAPGGLDGLQEVGGNAFPNGALITGGLGLGISKDASGLYRAHNNTVIETKSTFINGDFAGGTGSFAINIQNPVSENGVKLMPNSKTVIMGSVCLSNTNFINLDYEMTADYTQKDIPYLYVDKTIAGMNDGAAIGRVVNRNPDTGAITSTANGKGKAPFNLFVGTLSSYSFKNNLNIGGADVYLLDEYTPSKSYTVYNCKRSYSKEELARTDVGTDSDIWVDCDGITVGDNYIGKPEKNTVLYNWESSYVHKTDSQFKTTGGNLYSMGRLTLENCEINGNVGVHDDCIIKSNVTIKGDLVVEGTLSFEDGGKPTSVGGKIYCDVIKGVSNAAKENVVKEGFIEHVNELVPGYAEIPNAIYDNTPLEGVEECEVAQDPASNYQLAYDYAGKHVVIDWSSNDANIAKDAINNNGGILYVTDTGIYSKKPYNPTTYDGNVDKTKVVTTDKIAYKVDPNDTDVIRDEVAEGDFTYYRLKDDGTVDAANEVPKDVAVKTYYTKEGDPNTVYGASQACDEVDTTIYPAYTGSGKEPAYPTNMTRKAIYGYEDPDSHEFIEADSKTKLIKNVYEVRQELNMDKNGDYDPKIYHDHVPKKFCLNADDDTFIDEPDDPLYNSTENVAQRNKLPYAYGTDGKPVDDNTIWQGGEIISSCIIGDPDGKNFTPPKGDVKIKGSGDGIWIILRNVSTASDSNVNFLCDTSEGKVCFLIDGKLDISKTDIRPTVTKVSANGGYSVQAFTEGCTVTPQSSWGIEYYGTEGSEINMYQNECTLVGTFMCPNTTFQSKVQGKTSCKYIDEYGVERTISSPIVGSALFNKIIDAQNEFAVLNSGGAGAKTNNSSVHTALGTYEISYFAGA
;
A
#
# COMPACT_ATOMS: atom_id res chain seq x y z
N MET A 1 50.55 -75.39 -61.97
CA MET A 1 49.37 -74.63 -62.44
C MET A 1 49.40 -73.29 -61.72
N LYS A 2 49.74 -72.20 -62.43
CA LYS A 2 49.97 -70.87 -61.83
C LYS A 2 48.64 -70.20 -61.46
N THR A 3 48.65 -69.60 -60.28
CA THR A 3 47.68 -68.73 -59.64
C THR A 3 47.21 -67.56 -60.52
N GLU A 4 45.90 -67.33 -60.62
CA GLU A 4 45.33 -66.03 -60.97
C GLU A 4 44.31 -65.57 -59.92
N ASN A 5 44.46 -64.30 -59.56
CA ASN A 5 43.96 -63.63 -58.37
C ASN A 5 42.44 -63.42 -58.38
N ARG A 6 41.78 -63.69 -57.23
CA ARG A 6 40.45 -63.16 -56.90
C ARG A 6 40.52 -61.63 -56.97
N LYS A 7 39.97 -61.05 -58.04
CA LYS A 7 39.77 -59.61 -58.16
C LYS A 7 38.89 -59.13 -57.02
N THR A 8 39.49 -58.26 -56.21
CA THR A 8 38.91 -57.41 -55.17
C THR A 8 37.49 -56.92 -55.51
N LEU A 9 36.53 -57.21 -54.62
CA LEU A 9 35.19 -56.58 -54.57
C LEU A 9 35.32 -55.10 -54.15
N ARG A 10 35.97 -54.27 -54.98
CA ARG A 10 36.08 -52.81 -54.77
C ARG A 10 34.72 -52.08 -54.87
N GLY A 11 33.67 -52.77 -55.32
CA GLY A 11 32.31 -52.21 -55.41
C GLY A 11 31.45 -52.36 -54.15
N SER A 12 31.67 -53.40 -53.31
CA SER A 12 30.78 -53.69 -52.17
C SER A 12 30.92 -52.65 -51.05
N VAL A 13 32.15 -52.25 -50.72
CA VAL A 13 32.44 -51.20 -49.74
C VAL A 13 31.92 -49.84 -50.22
N LEU A 14 32.07 -49.54 -51.52
CA LEU A 14 31.54 -48.31 -52.10
C LEU A 14 30.00 -48.27 -52.03
N PHE A 15 29.32 -49.39 -52.31
CA PHE A 15 27.86 -49.48 -52.22
C PHE A 15 27.34 -49.35 -50.79
N THR A 16 28.03 -49.96 -49.81
CA THR A 16 27.66 -49.80 -48.40
C THR A 16 27.88 -48.38 -47.92
N VAL A 17 28.98 -47.72 -48.31
CA VAL A 17 29.22 -46.30 -47.97
C VAL A 17 28.18 -45.39 -48.62
N ILE A 18 27.81 -45.60 -49.89
CA ILE A 18 26.77 -44.81 -50.57
C ILE A 18 25.40 -45.05 -49.93
N CYS A 19 25.03 -46.29 -49.59
CA CYS A 19 23.78 -46.59 -48.90
C CYS A 19 23.72 -45.94 -47.50
N VAL A 20 24.82 -45.98 -46.74
CA VAL A 20 24.91 -45.34 -45.42
C VAL A 20 24.83 -43.81 -45.55
N MET A 21 25.55 -43.22 -46.51
CA MET A 21 25.49 -41.78 -46.80
C MET A 21 24.09 -41.34 -47.25
N ALA A 22 23.42 -42.13 -48.11
CA ALA A 22 22.05 -41.84 -48.54
C ALA A 22 21.04 -41.94 -47.39
N LEU A 23 21.17 -42.94 -46.51
CA LEU A 23 20.35 -43.05 -45.30
C LEU A 23 20.53 -41.85 -44.36
N LEU A 24 21.79 -41.41 -44.15
CA LEU A 24 22.07 -40.23 -43.34
C LEU A 24 21.48 -38.95 -43.95
N ILE A 25 21.57 -38.78 -45.27
CA ILE A 25 20.97 -37.62 -45.96
C ILE A 25 19.44 -37.65 -45.85
N ILE A 26 18.81 -38.82 -45.98
CA ILE A 26 17.35 -38.96 -45.83
C ILE A 26 16.92 -38.64 -44.40
N PHE A 27 17.64 -39.13 -43.37
CA PHE A 27 17.36 -38.80 -41.98
C PHE A 27 17.58 -37.30 -41.69
N LEU A 28 18.65 -36.70 -42.22
CA LEU A 28 18.91 -35.27 -42.06
C LEU A 28 17.82 -34.42 -42.75
N THR A 29 17.39 -34.81 -43.95
CA THR A 29 16.34 -34.10 -44.69
C THR A 29 14.98 -34.26 -44.01
N GLY A 30 14.68 -35.46 -43.50
CA GLY A 30 13.45 -35.75 -42.76
C GLY A 30 13.38 -34.99 -41.43
N THR A 31 14.48 -34.92 -40.68
CA THR A 31 14.57 -34.15 -39.44
C THR A 31 14.50 -32.64 -39.70
N LEU A 32 15.14 -32.12 -40.76
CA LEU A 32 15.04 -30.71 -41.14
C LEU A 32 13.61 -30.34 -41.56
N ALA A 33 12.91 -31.22 -42.28
CA ALA A 33 11.51 -31.02 -42.66
C ALA A 33 10.56 -31.06 -41.46
N LEU A 34 10.77 -31.98 -40.50
CA LEU A 34 10.01 -32.05 -39.25
C LEU A 34 10.27 -30.85 -38.34
N ALA A 35 11.53 -30.42 -38.21
CA ALA A 35 11.91 -29.23 -37.47
C ALA A 35 11.32 -27.96 -38.10
N SER A 36 11.38 -27.83 -39.43
CA SER A 36 10.79 -26.72 -40.17
C SER A 36 9.25 -26.70 -40.04
N ALA A 37 8.58 -27.86 -40.14
CA ALA A 37 7.14 -27.96 -39.95
C ALA A 37 6.70 -27.65 -38.51
N SER A 38 7.48 -28.10 -37.51
CA SER A 38 7.23 -27.80 -36.09
C SER A 38 7.45 -26.32 -35.80
N SER A 39 8.54 -25.73 -36.30
CA SER A 39 8.84 -24.30 -36.17
C SER A 39 7.75 -23.46 -36.84
N ASN A 40 7.32 -23.81 -38.06
CA ASN A 40 6.23 -23.12 -38.74
C ASN A 40 4.89 -23.25 -38.01
N ARG A 41 4.60 -24.40 -37.39
CA ARG A 41 3.39 -24.59 -36.56
C ARG A 41 3.45 -23.74 -35.28
N ALA A 42 4.61 -23.66 -34.64
CA ALA A 42 4.83 -22.82 -33.46
C ALA A 42 4.72 -21.32 -33.80
N HIS A 43 5.34 -20.87 -34.90
CA HIS A 43 5.20 -19.49 -35.38
C HIS A 43 3.75 -19.16 -35.77
N LYS A 44 3.03 -20.10 -36.42
CA LYS A 44 1.60 -19.96 -36.71
C LYS A 44 0.76 -19.82 -35.44
N SER A 45 0.97 -20.69 -34.45
CA SER A 45 0.24 -20.65 -33.18
C SER A 45 0.51 -19.37 -32.39
N TYR A 46 1.76 -18.91 -32.39
CA TYR A 46 2.15 -17.65 -31.76
C TYR A 46 1.53 -16.44 -32.49
N ALA A 47 1.63 -16.40 -33.82
CA ALA A 47 1.07 -15.31 -34.63
C ALA A 47 -0.47 -15.23 -34.53
N SER A 48 -1.17 -16.37 -34.53
CA SER A 48 -2.62 -16.44 -34.29
C SER A 48 -2.97 -15.96 -32.88
N SER A 49 -2.28 -16.43 -31.83
CA SER A 49 -2.55 -15.96 -30.46
C SER A 49 -2.30 -14.45 -30.31
N GLN A 50 -1.19 -13.96 -30.85
CA GLN A 50 -0.85 -12.53 -30.86
C GLN A 50 -1.89 -11.71 -31.62
N ALA A 51 -2.36 -12.19 -32.79
CA ALA A 51 -3.41 -11.53 -33.56
C ALA A 51 -4.72 -11.45 -32.76
N SER A 52 -5.11 -12.52 -32.06
CA SER A 52 -6.30 -12.54 -31.19
C SER A 52 -6.17 -11.54 -30.03
N TYR A 53 -5.03 -11.49 -29.34
CA TYR A 53 -4.81 -10.52 -28.25
C TYR A 53 -4.83 -9.07 -28.74
N THR A 54 -4.20 -8.78 -29.86
CA THR A 54 -4.20 -7.43 -30.46
C THR A 54 -5.59 -7.04 -30.96
N ALA A 55 -6.36 -7.96 -31.55
CA ALA A 55 -7.75 -7.73 -31.95
C ALA A 55 -8.67 -7.48 -30.74
N ARG A 56 -8.44 -8.17 -29.61
CA ARG A 56 -9.18 -7.92 -28.37
C ARG A 56 -8.82 -6.57 -27.76
N ALA A 57 -7.53 -6.26 -27.67
CA ALA A 57 -7.06 -4.95 -27.18
C ALA A 57 -7.61 -3.79 -28.04
N ALA A 58 -7.85 -4.02 -29.33
CA ALA A 58 -8.52 -3.06 -30.21
C ALA A 58 -9.96 -2.75 -29.75
N ILE A 59 -10.73 -3.81 -29.49
CA ILE A 59 -12.10 -3.68 -29.00
C ILE A 59 -12.11 -3.04 -27.61
N ASP A 60 -11.17 -3.41 -26.73
CA ASP A 60 -11.06 -2.82 -25.39
C ASP A 60 -10.71 -1.33 -25.44
N ALA A 61 -9.84 -0.91 -26.36
CA ALA A 61 -9.52 0.50 -26.56
C ALA A 61 -10.69 1.29 -27.18
N PHE A 62 -11.48 0.67 -28.05
CA PHE A 62 -12.73 1.25 -28.56
C PHE A 62 -13.77 1.38 -27.43
N VAL A 63 -13.88 0.39 -26.56
CA VAL A 63 -14.75 0.42 -25.39
C VAL A 63 -14.32 1.54 -24.42
N GLN A 64 -13.03 1.69 -24.14
CA GLN A 64 -12.53 2.78 -23.32
C GLN A 64 -12.73 4.16 -23.98
N SER A 65 -12.77 4.24 -25.32
CA SER A 65 -13.08 5.51 -25.99
C SER A 65 -14.55 5.90 -25.86
N MET A 66 -15.46 4.91 -25.74
CA MET A 66 -16.87 5.16 -25.39
C MET A 66 -17.00 5.79 -23.99
N GLU A 67 -16.14 5.43 -23.03
CA GLU A 67 -16.14 6.04 -21.68
C GLU A 67 -15.62 7.48 -21.70
N ARG A 68 -14.66 7.78 -22.57
CA ARG A 68 -13.91 9.04 -22.56
C ARG A 68 -14.49 10.13 -23.46
N ASN A 69 -15.29 9.79 -24.46
CA ASN A 69 -15.82 10.72 -25.44
C ASN A 69 -17.30 10.47 -25.74
N GLU A 70 -18.15 11.41 -25.35
CA GLU A 70 -19.61 11.35 -25.48
C GLU A 70 -20.10 11.26 -26.92
N GLU A 71 -19.30 11.70 -27.90
CA GLU A 71 -19.65 11.64 -29.33
C GLU A 71 -19.65 10.20 -29.87
N VAL A 72 -18.84 9.30 -29.27
CA VAL A 72 -18.71 7.90 -29.73
C VAL A 72 -19.95 7.07 -29.38
N PRO A 73 -20.47 7.07 -28.14
CA PRO A 73 -21.74 6.42 -27.82
C PRO A 73 -22.93 7.07 -28.54
N ALA A 74 -22.96 8.40 -28.71
CA ALA A 74 -24.00 9.08 -29.47
C ALA A 74 -24.08 8.60 -30.93
N ALA A 75 -22.93 8.35 -31.57
CA ALA A 75 -22.87 7.81 -32.93
C ALA A 75 -23.40 6.37 -33.01
N ILE A 76 -23.15 5.55 -31.98
CA ILE A 76 -23.66 4.17 -31.89
C ILE A 76 -25.18 4.18 -31.66
N GLU A 77 -25.70 5.08 -30.83
CA GLU A 77 -27.14 5.22 -30.57
C GLU A 77 -27.90 5.61 -31.83
N ASN A 78 -27.42 6.62 -32.54
CA ASN A 78 -27.99 7.14 -33.78
C ASN A 78 -27.71 6.26 -35.01
N MET A 79 -26.98 5.15 -34.86
CA MET A 79 -26.67 4.23 -35.94
C MET A 79 -27.95 3.55 -36.47
N GLY A 80 -28.22 3.74 -37.75
CA GLY A 80 -29.31 3.10 -38.49
C GLY A 80 -28.94 1.68 -38.96
N SER A 81 -29.37 1.32 -40.17
CA SER A 81 -29.07 0.02 -40.79
C SER A 81 -27.65 -0.10 -41.36
N ASP A 82 -26.94 1.02 -41.49
CA ASP A 82 -25.64 1.07 -42.15
C ASP A 82 -24.49 0.84 -41.13
N PRO A 83 -23.43 0.09 -41.49
CA PRO A 83 -22.29 -0.14 -40.62
C PRO A 83 -21.48 1.14 -40.35
N LEU A 84 -20.95 1.27 -39.14
CA LEU A 84 -20.03 2.35 -38.75
C LEU A 84 -18.58 1.86 -38.85
N GLU A 85 -17.72 2.64 -39.51
CA GLU A 85 -16.26 2.40 -39.59
C GLU A 85 -15.55 3.33 -38.59
N VAL A 86 -14.72 2.77 -37.70
CA VAL A 86 -13.96 3.53 -36.69
C VAL A 86 -12.47 3.37 -36.93
N GLU A 87 -11.77 4.49 -37.07
CA GLU A 87 -10.31 4.50 -37.26
C GLU A 87 -9.59 4.14 -35.95
N MET A 88 -8.67 3.18 -36.03
CA MET A 88 -7.82 2.73 -34.93
C MET A 88 -6.36 2.71 -35.35
N LYS A 89 -5.50 3.35 -34.53
CA LYS A 89 -4.05 3.38 -34.73
C LYS A 89 -3.35 2.54 -33.68
N ILE A 90 -2.61 1.53 -34.13
CA ILE A 90 -1.62 0.85 -33.29
C ILE A 90 -0.27 1.53 -33.52
N ASN A 91 0.37 1.97 -32.44
CA ASN A 91 1.65 2.67 -32.49
C ASN A 91 2.83 1.77 -32.93
N ASP A 92 2.72 0.46 -32.72
CA ASP A 92 3.75 -0.52 -33.08
C ASP A 92 3.21 -1.59 -34.05
N ARG A 93 3.72 -1.60 -35.28
CA ARG A 93 3.34 -2.56 -36.33
C ARG A 93 3.81 -3.99 -36.06
N THR A 94 4.72 -4.22 -35.12
CA THR A 94 5.19 -5.57 -34.76
C THR A 94 4.14 -6.38 -33.99
N LEU A 95 3.14 -5.71 -33.40
CA LEU A 95 2.02 -6.32 -32.67
C LEU A 95 0.88 -6.79 -33.59
N GLY A 96 0.97 -6.49 -34.88
CA GLY A 96 -0.06 -6.80 -35.88
C GLY A 96 -0.73 -5.55 -36.44
N VAL A 97 -1.47 -5.74 -37.53
CA VAL A 97 -2.21 -4.68 -38.22
C VAL A 97 -3.70 -4.95 -38.08
N ILE A 98 -4.42 -4.07 -37.40
CA ILE A 98 -5.89 -4.11 -37.35
C ILE A 98 -6.45 -3.66 -38.69
N GLY A 99 -7.52 -4.30 -39.12
CA GLY A 99 -8.30 -3.86 -40.25
C GLY A 99 -9.64 -4.58 -40.35
N SER A 100 -10.38 -4.23 -41.38
CA SER A 100 -11.65 -4.87 -41.71
C SER A 100 -11.73 -5.13 -43.21
N TYR A 101 -12.45 -6.17 -43.59
CA TYR A 101 -12.75 -6.45 -44.98
C TYR A 101 -13.99 -5.67 -45.44
N ASP A 102 -13.82 -4.93 -46.54
CA ASP A 102 -14.92 -4.38 -47.33
C ASP A 102 -15.06 -5.23 -48.60
N GLY A 103 -15.94 -6.24 -48.53
CA GLY A 103 -16.01 -7.31 -49.52
C GLY A 103 -14.73 -8.14 -49.55
N SER A 104 -13.97 -8.06 -50.65
CA SER A 104 -12.68 -8.75 -50.83
C SER A 104 -11.46 -7.85 -50.59
N THR A 105 -11.67 -6.58 -50.23
CA THR A 105 -10.60 -5.58 -50.09
C THR A 105 -10.30 -5.34 -48.61
N TRP A 106 -9.04 -5.47 -48.21
CA TRP A 106 -8.57 -5.20 -46.84
C TRP A 106 -8.36 -3.71 -46.63
N LYS A 107 -9.05 -3.11 -45.64
CA LYS A 107 -8.80 -1.74 -45.18
C LYS A 107 -8.03 -1.78 -43.85
N GLU A 108 -6.82 -1.24 -43.84
CA GLU A 108 -5.96 -1.13 -42.64
C GLU A 108 -6.43 0.01 -41.73
N GLY A 109 -6.35 -0.20 -40.42
CA GLY A 109 -6.62 0.81 -39.39
C GLY A 109 -8.09 1.07 -39.12
N ILE A 110 -9.00 0.15 -39.50
CA ILE A 110 -10.45 0.30 -39.32
C ILE A 110 -11.01 -0.90 -38.58
N ILE A 111 -11.84 -0.65 -37.56
CA ILE A 111 -12.76 -1.64 -36.99
C ILE A 111 -14.19 -1.34 -37.48
N ARG A 112 -15.00 -2.39 -37.62
CA ARG A 112 -16.35 -2.28 -38.17
C ARG A 112 -17.40 -2.61 -37.12
N ILE A 113 -18.43 -1.78 -37.05
CA ILE A 113 -19.57 -1.92 -36.14
C ILE A 113 -20.82 -2.14 -36.99
N ASP A 114 -21.39 -3.33 -36.90
CA ASP A 114 -22.59 -3.71 -37.65
C ASP A 114 -23.81 -3.72 -36.72
N PRO A 115 -24.97 -3.21 -37.14
CA PRO A 115 -26.22 -3.47 -36.43
C PRO A 115 -26.55 -4.97 -36.49
N VAL A 116 -26.98 -5.55 -35.36
CA VAL A 116 -27.41 -6.95 -35.35
C VAL A 116 -28.88 -7.02 -35.74
N ALA A 117 -29.16 -7.61 -36.91
CA ALA A 117 -30.53 -7.84 -37.38
C ALA A 117 -31.32 -8.67 -36.34
N ASP A 118 -32.59 -8.32 -36.13
CA ASP A 118 -33.53 -8.99 -35.22
C ASP A 118 -33.07 -9.07 -33.75
N SER A 119 -32.16 -8.18 -33.32
CA SER A 119 -31.68 -8.11 -31.93
C SER A 119 -32.54 -7.27 -30.98
N THR A 120 -33.77 -6.93 -31.40
CA THR A 120 -34.69 -6.08 -30.63
C THR A 120 -35.11 -6.77 -29.34
N GLY A 121 -34.45 -6.44 -28.24
CA GLY A 121 -34.93 -6.71 -26.89
C GLY A 121 -35.92 -5.64 -26.45
N TYR A 122 -36.62 -5.86 -25.35
CA TYR A 122 -37.43 -4.81 -24.72
C TYR A 122 -36.97 -4.66 -23.28
N ILE A 123 -36.77 -3.41 -22.86
CA ILE A 123 -36.57 -3.06 -21.46
C ILE A 123 -37.79 -2.29 -20.97
N TYR A 124 -38.24 -2.59 -19.75
CA TYR A 124 -39.36 -1.88 -19.15
C TYR A 124 -38.81 -0.65 -18.42
N THR A 125 -38.92 0.52 -19.05
CA THR A 125 -38.32 1.78 -18.55
C THR A 125 -39.17 2.99 -18.93
N ASP A 126 -39.01 4.08 -18.20
CA ASP A 126 -39.68 5.36 -18.46
C ASP A 126 -38.71 6.34 -19.13
N LEU A 127 -38.84 6.49 -20.45
CA LEU A 127 -37.97 7.39 -21.23
C LEU A 127 -38.29 8.89 -21.08
N ASP A 128 -39.52 9.23 -20.68
CA ASP A 128 -40.05 10.60 -20.80
C ASP A 128 -40.57 11.16 -19.47
N GLY A 129 -40.39 10.43 -18.36
CA GLY A 129 -40.95 10.77 -17.05
C GLY A 129 -42.49 10.68 -17.03
N GLN A 130 -43.07 9.81 -17.86
CA GLN A 130 -44.53 9.66 -18.08
C GLN A 130 -45.04 8.27 -17.64
N GLY A 131 -44.21 7.45 -17.01
CA GLY A 131 -44.50 6.09 -16.57
C GLY A 131 -43.77 5.00 -17.36
N MET A 132 -43.63 3.84 -16.72
CA MET A 132 -42.90 2.69 -17.25
C MET A 132 -43.57 2.11 -18.50
N LYS A 133 -42.80 2.00 -19.59
CA LYS A 133 -43.24 1.38 -20.86
C LYS A 133 -42.20 0.40 -21.38
N TRP A 134 -42.62 -0.56 -22.19
CA TRP A 134 -41.70 -1.45 -22.89
C TRP A 134 -41.04 -0.69 -24.04
N VAL A 135 -39.73 -0.49 -23.94
CA VAL A 135 -38.90 0.24 -24.91
C VAL A 135 -38.01 -0.74 -25.67
N PRO A 136 -38.01 -0.72 -27.01
CA PRO A 136 -37.16 -1.60 -27.80
C PRO A 136 -35.67 -1.18 -27.72
N VAL A 137 -34.79 -2.11 -27.38
CA VAL A 137 -33.33 -1.96 -27.37
C VAL A 137 -32.70 -2.85 -28.44
N THR A 138 -31.65 -2.37 -29.11
CA THR A 138 -30.96 -3.11 -30.18
C THR A 138 -29.50 -3.39 -29.82
N ALA A 139 -28.95 -4.49 -30.32
CA ALA A 139 -27.54 -4.83 -30.15
C ALA A 139 -26.71 -4.42 -31.38
N VAL A 140 -25.46 -4.03 -31.13
CA VAL A 140 -24.46 -3.78 -32.17
C VAL A 140 -23.32 -4.78 -32.03
N LYS A 141 -22.77 -5.20 -33.16
CA LYS A 141 -21.64 -6.14 -33.24
C LYS A 141 -20.39 -5.37 -33.64
N VAL A 142 -19.43 -5.30 -32.72
CA VAL A 142 -18.10 -4.74 -32.98
C VAL A 142 -17.19 -5.86 -33.45
N THR A 143 -16.59 -5.70 -34.62
CA THR A 143 -15.69 -6.68 -35.22
C THR A 143 -14.31 -6.07 -35.44
N ALA A 144 -13.28 -6.70 -34.86
CA ALA A 144 -11.89 -6.35 -35.09
C ALA A 144 -11.14 -7.56 -35.66
N THR A 145 -10.53 -7.41 -36.84
CA THR A 145 -9.64 -8.41 -37.43
C THR A 145 -8.20 -7.90 -37.32
N CYS A 146 -7.30 -8.73 -36.80
CA CYS A 146 -5.87 -8.42 -36.75
C CYS A 146 -5.08 -9.39 -37.62
N ARG A 147 -4.14 -8.86 -38.41
CA ARG A 147 -3.18 -9.64 -39.20
C ARG A 147 -1.79 -9.56 -38.59
N VAL A 148 -1.22 -10.71 -38.21
CA VAL A 148 0.17 -10.85 -37.76
C VAL A 148 0.89 -11.80 -38.73
N GLY A 149 1.73 -11.24 -39.60
CA GLY A 149 2.40 -12.02 -40.65
C GLY A 149 1.41 -12.55 -41.70
N LYS A 150 1.22 -13.88 -41.76
CA LYS A 150 0.28 -14.56 -42.67
C LYS A 150 -1.01 -15.03 -41.99
N GLU A 151 -1.10 -14.88 -40.67
CA GLU A 151 -2.23 -15.33 -39.88
C GLU A 151 -3.16 -14.15 -39.58
N GLU A 152 -4.46 -14.42 -39.63
CA GLU A 152 -5.53 -13.47 -39.38
C GLU A 152 -6.46 -14.04 -38.33
N GLU A 153 -6.73 -13.27 -37.28
CA GLU A 153 -7.73 -13.61 -36.27
C GLU A 153 -8.77 -12.50 -36.19
N THR A 154 -10.03 -12.90 -36.08
CA THR A 154 -11.16 -11.97 -35.94
C THR A 154 -11.81 -12.17 -34.59
N VAL A 155 -11.89 -11.09 -33.81
CA VAL A 155 -12.59 -11.07 -32.53
C VAL A 155 -13.85 -10.22 -32.70
N THR A 156 -14.95 -10.70 -32.12
CA THR A 156 -16.23 -10.00 -32.16
C THR A 156 -16.77 -9.80 -30.75
N ALA A 157 -17.21 -8.58 -30.46
CA ALA A 157 -17.94 -8.25 -29.23
C ALA A 157 -19.35 -7.77 -29.59
N TYR A 158 -20.32 -8.11 -28.76
CA TYR A 158 -21.67 -7.59 -28.88
C TYR A 158 -21.91 -6.58 -27.77
N ILE A 159 -22.38 -5.40 -28.15
CA ILE A 159 -22.73 -4.30 -27.24
C ILE A 159 -24.24 -4.10 -27.31
N ARG A 160 -24.93 -4.19 -26.17
CA ARG A 160 -26.36 -3.86 -26.09
C ARG A 160 -26.54 -2.37 -25.76
N LYS A 161 -27.41 -1.69 -26.51
CA LYS A 161 -27.82 -0.31 -26.24
C LYS A 161 -28.81 -0.32 -25.06
N THR A 162 -28.39 0.03 -23.85
CA THR A 162 -29.33 0.27 -22.74
C THR A 162 -29.66 1.76 -22.71
N ALA A 163 -30.93 2.12 -22.53
CA ALA A 163 -31.34 3.53 -22.51
C ALA A 163 -30.76 4.28 -21.28
N ALA A 164 -30.54 5.59 -21.49
CA ALA A 164 -29.70 6.51 -20.73
C ALA A 164 -30.05 6.78 -19.26
N THR A 165 -31.04 6.12 -18.66
CA THR A 165 -31.38 6.39 -17.27
C THR A 165 -31.85 5.11 -16.59
N HIS A 166 -31.04 4.74 -15.60
CA HIS A 166 -31.30 3.72 -14.59
C HIS A 166 -30.73 2.36 -14.98
N SER A 167 -29.51 2.13 -14.50
CA SER A 167 -28.91 0.81 -14.33
C SER A 167 -29.96 -0.16 -13.77
N GLN A 168 -30.08 -1.35 -14.36
CA GLN A 168 -30.57 -2.49 -13.61
C GLN A 168 -29.72 -2.58 -12.34
N GLN A 169 -30.29 -2.28 -11.18
CA GLN A 169 -29.65 -2.46 -9.89
C GLN A 169 -29.41 -3.97 -9.72
N ALA A 170 -28.21 -4.41 -10.08
CA ALA A 170 -27.56 -5.41 -9.26
C ALA A 170 -27.47 -4.80 -7.84
N PRO A 171 -27.67 -5.58 -6.75
CA PRO A 171 -27.33 -5.13 -5.41
C PRO A 171 -25.81 -4.93 -5.35
N GLY A 172 -25.34 -3.80 -5.85
CA GLY A 172 -23.99 -3.32 -5.59
C GLY A 172 -23.82 -3.10 -4.09
N GLY A 173 -22.58 -3.19 -3.61
CA GLY A 173 -22.15 -2.51 -2.38
C GLY A 173 -21.85 -3.35 -1.16
N LEU A 174 -22.50 -4.51 -0.98
CA LEU A 174 -22.31 -5.29 0.25
C LEU A 174 -21.10 -6.21 0.17
N ASP A 175 -19.97 -5.70 0.64
CA ASP A 175 -18.72 -6.42 0.83
C ASP A 175 -18.34 -6.39 2.32
N GLY A 176 -18.25 -7.56 2.97
CA GLY A 176 -17.93 -7.68 4.40
C GLY A 176 -19.02 -7.14 5.35
N LEU A 177 -18.62 -6.32 6.33
CA LEU A 177 -19.49 -5.83 7.41
C LEU A 177 -19.80 -4.33 7.27
N GLN A 178 -21.08 -3.97 7.29
CA GLN A 178 -21.56 -2.60 7.17
C GLN A 178 -22.51 -2.27 8.34
N GLU A 179 -22.26 -1.15 9.02
CA GLU A 179 -23.15 -0.60 10.05
C GLU A 179 -23.70 0.75 9.59
N VAL A 180 -25.02 0.81 9.47
CA VAL A 180 -25.74 2.01 9.01
C VAL A 180 -25.76 3.07 10.10
N GLY A 181 -26.21 2.71 11.31
CA GLY A 181 -26.43 3.62 12.44
C GLY A 181 -25.71 3.25 13.75
N GLY A 182 -24.87 2.22 13.81
CA GLY A 182 -24.21 1.78 15.05
C GLY A 182 -23.04 2.65 15.48
N ASN A 183 -22.76 2.72 16.78
CA ASN A 183 -21.55 3.33 17.36
C ASN A 183 -20.73 2.29 18.16
N ALA A 184 -21.10 1.01 18.11
CA ALA A 184 -20.45 -0.04 18.85
C ALA A 184 -19.81 -1.00 17.85
N PHE A 185 -18.49 -1.13 17.93
CA PHE A 185 -17.72 -1.99 17.03
C PHE A 185 -17.23 -3.21 17.83
N PRO A 186 -17.23 -4.42 17.22
CA PRO A 186 -16.89 -5.66 17.89
C PRO A 186 -15.53 -5.67 18.61
N ASN A 187 -15.51 -6.37 19.74
CA ASN A 187 -14.33 -6.55 20.59
C ASN A 187 -13.67 -7.91 20.30
N GLY A 188 -12.48 -7.89 19.71
CA GLY A 188 -11.75 -9.11 19.36
C GLY A 188 -12.38 -9.89 18.23
N ALA A 189 -12.46 -9.24 17.07
CA ALA A 189 -13.09 -9.80 15.88
C ALA A 189 -12.17 -9.95 14.67
N LEU A 190 -12.49 -10.91 13.80
CA LEU A 190 -11.95 -10.97 12.45
C LEU A 190 -13.01 -10.49 11.46
N ILE A 191 -12.71 -9.43 10.72
CA ILE A 191 -13.59 -8.87 9.69
C ILE A 191 -12.86 -8.95 8.36
N THR A 192 -13.51 -9.55 7.35
CA THR A 192 -12.96 -9.69 6.00
C THR A 192 -13.85 -9.00 4.97
N GLY A 193 -13.33 -8.70 3.76
CA GLY A 193 -14.06 -8.03 2.68
C GLY A 193 -14.03 -6.50 2.77
N GLY A 194 -15.15 -5.87 3.07
CA GLY A 194 -15.26 -4.44 3.34
C GLY A 194 -15.68 -4.14 4.78
N LEU A 195 -15.37 -2.93 5.25
CA LEU A 195 -15.87 -2.40 6.51
C LEU A 195 -16.46 -1.00 6.30
N GLY A 196 -17.72 -0.81 6.64
CA GLY A 196 -18.33 0.53 6.69
C GLY A 196 -18.99 0.76 8.03
N LEU A 197 -18.73 1.92 8.63
CA LEU A 197 -19.27 2.29 9.94
C LEU A 197 -19.91 3.67 9.87
N GLY A 198 -21.16 3.78 10.30
CA GLY A 198 -21.87 5.05 10.42
C GLY A 198 -22.42 5.60 9.13
N ILE A 199 -22.72 4.75 8.15
CA ILE A 199 -22.94 5.21 6.77
C ILE A 199 -24.18 6.12 6.65
N SER A 200 -25.22 5.96 7.48
CA SER A 200 -26.40 6.86 7.44
C SER A 200 -26.27 8.13 8.29
N LYS A 201 -25.30 8.22 9.21
CA LYS A 201 -25.23 9.34 10.18
C LYS A 201 -24.60 10.60 9.61
N ASP A 202 -24.79 11.72 10.31
CA ASP A 202 -23.83 12.83 10.27
C ASP A 202 -22.48 12.30 10.81
N ALA A 203 -21.33 12.83 10.39
CA ALA A 203 -20.00 12.32 10.74
C ALA A 203 -19.62 12.51 12.24
N SER A 204 -20.60 12.47 13.14
CA SER A 204 -20.54 12.72 14.58
C SER A 204 -20.32 11.46 15.43
N GLY A 205 -20.43 10.27 14.83
CA GLY A 205 -20.26 8.99 15.54
C GLY A 205 -18.83 8.79 16.04
N LEU A 206 -18.67 8.03 17.13
CA LEU A 206 -17.38 7.56 17.66
C LEU A 206 -17.34 6.04 17.60
N TYR A 207 -16.40 5.48 16.85
CA TYR A 207 -16.25 4.04 16.61
C TYR A 207 -15.00 3.50 17.28
N ARG A 208 -15.04 2.27 17.81
CA ARG A 208 -14.01 1.82 18.75
C ARG A 208 -13.56 0.37 18.51
N ALA A 209 -12.28 0.15 18.24
CA ALA A 209 -11.71 -1.21 18.11
C ALA A 209 -10.87 -1.63 19.32
N HIS A 210 -11.06 -2.86 19.82
CA HIS A 210 -10.39 -3.41 21.02
C HIS A 210 -10.11 -4.92 20.95
N ASN A 211 -9.28 -5.42 21.88
CA ASN A 211 -8.97 -6.83 22.17
C ASN A 211 -8.69 -7.76 20.98
N ASN A 212 -7.67 -7.49 20.19
CA ASN A 212 -7.23 -8.30 19.04
C ASN A 212 -8.20 -8.25 17.85
N THR A 213 -8.92 -7.14 17.64
CA THR A 213 -9.66 -6.96 16.39
C THR A 213 -8.70 -6.87 15.21
N VAL A 214 -8.93 -7.71 14.20
CA VAL A 214 -8.17 -7.79 12.95
C VAL A 214 -9.11 -7.48 11.81
N ILE A 215 -8.76 -6.43 11.06
CA ILE A 215 -9.49 -6.04 9.84
C ILE A 215 -8.61 -6.40 8.64
N GLU A 216 -9.14 -7.23 7.76
CA GLU A 216 -8.49 -7.64 6.52
C GLU A 216 -9.42 -7.31 5.36
N THR A 217 -9.36 -6.05 4.93
CA THR A 217 -10.35 -5.50 3.99
C THR A 217 -9.70 -4.74 2.84
N LYS A 218 -10.34 -4.78 1.69
CA LYS A 218 -10.03 -3.91 0.53
C LYS A 218 -10.51 -2.48 0.73
N SER A 219 -11.51 -2.25 1.57
CA SER A 219 -12.03 -0.92 1.84
C SER A 219 -12.51 -0.82 3.27
N THR A 220 -12.08 0.23 3.96
CA THR A 220 -12.62 0.64 5.26
C THR A 220 -13.11 2.08 5.14
N PHE A 221 -14.38 2.33 5.45
CA PHE A 221 -14.95 3.67 5.50
C PHE A 221 -15.59 3.90 6.88
N ILE A 222 -15.14 4.93 7.58
CA ILE A 222 -15.66 5.30 8.90
C ILE A 222 -16.16 6.72 8.83
N ASN A 223 -17.48 6.88 8.92
CA ASN A 223 -18.14 8.18 8.90
C ASN A 223 -18.21 8.77 10.32
N GLY A 224 -17.05 9.13 10.87
CA GLY A 224 -16.93 9.77 12.18
C GLY A 224 -15.56 9.55 12.81
N ASP A 225 -15.48 9.80 14.12
CA ASP A 225 -14.25 9.67 14.90
C ASP A 225 -13.95 8.19 15.22
N PHE A 226 -12.68 7.80 15.26
CA PHE A 226 -12.25 6.42 15.52
C PHE A 226 -11.28 6.34 16.70
N ALA A 227 -11.52 5.42 17.63
CA ALA A 227 -10.67 5.18 18.79
C ALA A 227 -10.11 3.75 18.80
N GLY A 228 -8.79 3.64 18.60
CA GLY A 228 -8.03 2.41 18.81
C GLY A 228 -7.73 2.20 20.29
N GLY A 229 -8.15 1.05 20.81
CA GLY A 229 -8.04 0.68 22.21
C GLY A 229 -6.67 0.39 22.79
N THR A 230 -6.63 0.03 24.08
CA THR A 230 -5.39 -0.46 24.76
C THR A 230 -5.07 -1.93 24.45
N GLY A 231 -5.95 -2.65 23.74
CA GLY A 231 -5.70 -4.02 23.25
C GLY A 231 -5.07 -4.00 21.85
N SER A 232 -4.57 -5.14 21.37
CA SER A 232 -4.03 -5.17 20.00
C SER A 232 -5.16 -4.98 18.98
N PHE A 233 -4.92 -4.19 17.95
CA PHE A 233 -5.81 -3.96 16.82
C PHE A 233 -4.95 -3.63 15.61
N ALA A 234 -5.33 -4.11 14.44
CA ALA A 234 -4.66 -3.74 13.20
C ALA A 234 -5.59 -3.85 11.99
N ILE A 235 -5.43 -2.91 11.06
CA ILE A 235 -5.85 -3.07 9.67
C ILE A 235 -4.65 -3.63 8.90
N ASN A 236 -4.81 -4.79 8.30
CA ASN A 236 -3.76 -5.48 7.56
C ASN A 236 -3.95 -5.28 6.06
N ILE A 237 -2.95 -4.69 5.40
CA ILE A 237 -2.93 -4.48 3.95
C ILE A 237 -2.05 -5.56 3.31
N GLN A 238 -2.60 -6.29 2.35
CA GLN A 238 -1.93 -7.42 1.66
C GLN A 238 -2.14 -7.35 0.14
N ASN A 239 -1.34 -8.09 -0.63
CA ASN A 239 -1.57 -8.31 -2.07
C ASN A 239 -2.78 -9.26 -2.24
N PRO A 240 -3.87 -8.86 -2.93
CA PRO A 240 -4.92 -9.79 -3.32
C PRO A 240 -4.37 -10.87 -4.23
N VAL A 241 -5.05 -12.01 -4.33
CA VAL A 241 -4.72 -13.06 -5.30
C VAL A 241 -5.83 -13.22 -6.32
N SER A 242 -5.46 -13.44 -7.58
CA SER A 242 -6.41 -13.90 -8.61
C SER A 242 -6.84 -15.34 -8.37
N GLU A 243 -7.87 -15.79 -9.09
CA GLU A 243 -8.35 -17.20 -9.05
C GLU A 243 -7.23 -18.22 -9.36
N ASN A 244 -6.18 -17.81 -10.07
CA ASN A 244 -5.03 -18.64 -10.42
C ASN A 244 -3.86 -18.52 -9.42
N GLY A 245 -4.06 -17.85 -8.28
CA GLY A 245 -3.03 -17.67 -7.24
C GLY A 245 -1.96 -16.63 -7.57
N VAL A 246 -2.14 -15.82 -8.62
CA VAL A 246 -1.21 -14.73 -8.97
C VAL A 246 -1.49 -13.52 -8.08
N LYS A 247 -0.45 -12.99 -7.41
CA LYS A 247 -0.53 -11.75 -6.62
C LYS A 247 -0.90 -10.58 -7.51
N LEU A 248 -1.93 -9.84 -7.11
CA LEU A 248 -2.42 -8.61 -7.73
C LEU A 248 -1.88 -7.40 -6.98
N MET A 249 -2.05 -6.21 -7.58
CA MET A 249 -1.74 -4.95 -6.93
C MET A 249 -2.59 -4.78 -5.66
N PRO A 250 -2.00 -4.30 -4.55
CA PRO A 250 -2.75 -3.99 -3.34
C PRO A 250 -3.73 -2.86 -3.63
N ASN A 251 -4.95 -2.96 -3.11
CA ASN A 251 -6.00 -1.97 -3.36
C ASN A 251 -6.71 -1.52 -2.08
N SER A 252 -6.11 -1.76 -0.90
CA SER A 252 -6.73 -1.41 0.36
C SER A 252 -6.80 0.11 0.55
N LYS A 253 -8.01 0.61 0.80
CA LYS A 253 -8.29 2.04 1.02
C LYS A 253 -8.95 2.21 2.38
N THR A 254 -8.38 3.05 3.23
CA THR A 254 -8.97 3.38 4.55
C THR A 254 -9.31 4.86 4.59
N VAL A 255 -10.58 5.18 4.83
CA VAL A 255 -11.10 6.55 4.92
C VAL A 255 -11.79 6.73 6.26
N ILE A 256 -11.39 7.76 7.00
CA ILE A 256 -11.97 8.14 8.30
C ILE A 256 -12.33 9.63 8.22
N MET A 257 -13.63 9.93 8.29
CA MET A 257 -14.15 11.29 8.17
C MET A 257 -13.98 12.14 9.46
N GLY A 258 -13.58 11.51 10.56
CA GLY A 258 -13.35 12.17 11.84
C GLY A 258 -11.89 12.18 12.30
N SER A 259 -11.71 12.33 13.61
CA SER A 259 -10.42 12.25 14.30
C SER A 259 -10.10 10.82 14.69
N VAL A 260 -8.81 10.46 14.71
CA VAL A 260 -8.32 9.16 15.15
C VAL A 260 -7.59 9.30 16.49
N CYS A 261 -7.97 8.48 17.47
CA CYS A 261 -7.28 8.36 18.75
C CYS A 261 -6.64 6.98 18.91
N LEU A 262 -5.32 6.90 19.02
CA LEU A 262 -4.58 5.64 19.15
C LEU A 262 -4.10 5.40 20.58
N SER A 263 -4.64 4.38 21.24
CA SER A 263 -4.12 3.84 22.50
C SER A 263 -3.32 2.54 22.30
N ASN A 264 -3.26 2.00 21.08
CA ASN A 264 -2.46 0.82 20.73
C ASN A 264 -1.14 1.24 20.04
N THR A 265 -0.16 0.35 20.05
CA THR A 265 1.15 0.55 19.41
C THR A 265 1.13 0.41 17.89
N ASN A 266 0.12 -0.22 17.30
CA ASN A 266 0.01 -0.39 15.84
C ASN A 266 -1.40 0.00 15.36
N PHE A 267 -1.47 0.62 14.19
CA PHE A 267 -2.74 0.94 13.53
C PHE A 267 -2.89 0.25 12.17
N ILE A 268 -1.93 0.50 11.26
CA ILE A 268 -1.89 -0.10 9.91
C ILE A 268 -0.64 -0.99 9.79
N ASN A 269 -0.83 -2.22 9.35
CA ASN A 269 0.25 -3.14 8.98
C ASN A 269 0.33 -3.28 7.45
N LEU A 270 1.54 -3.19 6.91
CA LEU A 270 1.83 -3.35 5.49
C LEU A 270 2.51 -4.71 5.25
N ASP A 271 1.79 -5.62 4.62
CA ASP A 271 2.20 -7.00 4.31
C ASP A 271 2.01 -7.26 2.81
N TYR A 272 2.60 -6.40 1.98
CA TYR A 272 2.55 -6.51 0.53
C TYR A 272 3.86 -6.07 -0.11
N GLU A 273 4.04 -6.47 -1.36
CA GLU A 273 5.08 -5.97 -2.24
C GLU A 273 4.42 -5.34 -3.48
N MET A 274 4.95 -4.20 -3.93
CA MET A 274 4.61 -3.61 -5.22
C MET A 274 5.58 -4.13 -6.29
N THR A 275 5.07 -4.92 -7.26
CA THR A 275 5.90 -5.67 -8.23
C THR A 275 5.69 -5.28 -9.70
N ALA A 276 4.83 -4.29 -10.00
CA ALA A 276 4.48 -3.85 -11.36
C ALA A 276 4.57 -2.31 -11.48
N ASP A 277 4.46 -1.76 -12.71
CA ASP A 277 4.33 -0.31 -12.93
C ASP A 277 3.05 0.20 -12.22
N TYR A 278 3.18 1.15 -11.28
CA TYR A 278 2.05 1.70 -10.52
C TYR A 278 2.02 3.23 -10.56
N THR A 279 0.82 3.79 -10.45
CA THR A 279 0.57 5.24 -10.29
C THR A 279 0.20 5.55 -8.85
N GLN A 280 0.09 6.85 -8.50
CA GLN A 280 -0.35 7.24 -7.16
C GLN A 280 -1.74 6.69 -6.79
N LYS A 281 -2.62 6.48 -7.78
CA LYS A 281 -3.97 5.95 -7.56
C LYS A 281 -3.97 4.49 -7.10
N ASP A 282 -2.88 3.77 -7.37
CA ASP A 282 -2.73 2.34 -7.10
C ASP A 282 -2.08 2.09 -5.73
N ILE A 283 -1.55 3.13 -5.08
CA ILE A 283 -0.89 3.04 -3.78
C ILE A 283 -1.95 2.99 -2.66
N PRO A 284 -1.92 1.97 -1.78
CA PRO A 284 -2.80 1.92 -0.60
C PRO A 284 -2.64 3.16 0.28
N TYR A 285 -3.73 3.61 0.90
CA TYR A 285 -3.71 4.83 1.70
C TYR A 285 -4.57 4.77 2.96
N LEU A 286 -4.21 5.63 3.90
CA LEU A 286 -5.06 6.06 5.01
C LEU A 286 -5.38 7.55 4.83
N TYR A 287 -6.67 7.87 4.78
CA TYR A 287 -7.20 9.23 4.80
C TYR A 287 -7.90 9.49 6.13
N VAL A 288 -7.50 10.56 6.82
CA VAL A 288 -8.13 11.05 8.06
C VAL A 288 -8.48 12.52 7.87
N ASP A 289 -9.77 12.85 7.80
CA ASP A 289 -10.21 14.21 7.45
C ASP A 289 -9.78 15.27 8.48
N LYS A 290 -9.74 14.90 9.77
CA LYS A 290 -9.36 15.79 10.87
C LYS A 290 -7.92 15.54 11.33
N THR A 291 -7.73 14.84 12.45
CA THR A 291 -6.41 14.69 13.09
C THR A 291 -6.19 13.29 13.66
N ILE A 292 -4.93 12.96 13.94
CA ILE A 292 -4.52 11.73 14.62
C ILE A 292 -3.79 12.09 15.91
N ALA A 293 -4.23 11.54 17.03
CA ALA A 293 -3.60 11.67 18.34
C ALA A 293 -3.37 10.32 19.03
N GLY A 294 -2.58 10.26 20.12
CA GLY A 294 -2.33 8.98 20.81
C GLY A 294 -2.06 9.04 22.31
N MET A 295 -2.41 7.97 23.03
CA MET A 295 -2.58 8.03 24.50
C MET A 295 -1.70 7.08 25.31
N ASN A 296 -0.92 6.22 24.66
CA ASN A 296 -0.06 5.19 25.27
C ASN A 296 1.35 5.19 24.67
N ASP A 297 2.17 4.21 25.07
CA ASP A 297 3.61 4.11 24.83
C ASP A 297 4.02 3.83 23.36
N GLY A 298 3.65 4.73 22.46
CA GLY A 298 4.12 4.82 21.07
C GLY A 298 3.08 4.30 20.10
N ALA A 299 3.08 4.82 18.86
CA ALA A 299 2.17 4.38 17.81
C ALA A 299 2.93 4.22 16.49
N ALA A 300 2.61 3.15 15.75
CA ALA A 300 3.13 2.89 14.42
C ALA A 300 1.99 2.92 13.40
N ILE A 301 2.15 3.77 12.39
CA ILE A 301 1.29 3.86 11.20
C ILE A 301 2.11 3.35 10.01
N GLY A 302 1.57 2.39 9.26
CA GLY A 302 2.28 1.82 8.10
C GLY A 302 3.43 0.90 8.50
N ARG A 303 3.24 0.06 9.53
CA ARG A 303 4.30 -0.86 9.97
C ARG A 303 4.50 -1.97 8.95
N VAL A 304 5.68 -2.04 8.33
CA VAL A 304 6.03 -3.18 7.46
C VAL A 304 6.17 -4.44 8.32
N VAL A 305 5.49 -5.50 7.93
CA VAL A 305 5.47 -6.76 8.67
C VAL A 305 5.68 -7.96 7.75
N ASN A 306 6.14 -9.07 8.32
CA ASN A 306 6.17 -10.36 7.65
C ASN A 306 5.18 -11.30 8.34
N ARG A 307 4.24 -11.85 7.59
CA ARG A 307 3.29 -12.85 8.07
C ARG A 307 3.82 -14.26 7.87
N ASN A 308 3.72 -15.07 8.92
CA ASN A 308 3.96 -16.49 8.84
C ASN A 308 2.76 -17.16 8.12
N PRO A 309 2.97 -17.85 6.98
CA PRO A 309 1.88 -18.42 6.18
C PRO A 309 1.13 -19.56 6.87
N ASP A 310 1.76 -20.28 7.81
CA ASP A 310 1.17 -21.45 8.46
C ASP A 310 0.36 -21.09 9.73
N THR A 311 0.71 -19.98 10.38
CA THR A 311 0.13 -19.57 11.68
C THR A 311 -0.59 -18.23 11.62
N GLY A 312 -0.47 -17.48 10.53
CA GLY A 312 -0.93 -16.10 10.42
C GLY A 312 -0.18 -15.12 11.34
N ALA A 313 0.84 -15.59 12.07
CA ALA A 313 1.55 -14.77 13.05
C ALA A 313 2.39 -13.68 12.37
N ILE A 314 2.21 -12.44 12.83
CA ILE A 314 2.90 -11.26 12.29
C ILE A 314 4.21 -11.04 13.05
N THR A 315 5.34 -11.17 12.37
CA THR A 315 6.66 -10.83 12.91
C THR A 315 7.08 -9.43 12.46
N SER A 316 7.61 -8.64 13.39
CA SER A 316 8.13 -7.31 13.08
C SER A 316 9.53 -7.42 12.47
N THR A 317 9.69 -6.99 11.23
CA THR A 317 11.00 -6.59 10.72
C THR A 317 11.09 -5.08 10.89
N ALA A 318 11.51 -4.62 12.07
CA ALA A 318 11.62 -3.18 12.35
C ALA A 318 12.53 -2.43 11.36
N ASN A 319 13.30 -3.15 10.53
CA ASN A 319 14.32 -2.62 9.62
C ASN A 319 14.23 -3.19 8.19
N GLY A 320 13.08 -3.73 7.76
CA GLY A 320 12.91 -4.21 6.39
C GLY A 320 12.78 -3.05 5.39
N LYS A 321 13.83 -2.76 4.62
CA LYS A 321 13.82 -1.73 3.56
C LYS A 321 12.71 -2.01 2.51
N GLY A 322 11.76 -1.07 2.39
CA GLY A 322 11.39 -0.44 1.12
C GLY A 322 10.55 -1.17 0.06
N LYS A 323 9.63 -2.08 0.40
CA LYS A 323 8.82 -2.80 -0.62
C LYS A 323 7.31 -2.52 -0.65
N ALA A 324 6.80 -1.72 0.28
CA ALA A 324 5.37 -1.46 0.44
C ALA A 324 5.08 0.06 0.48
N PRO A 325 5.02 0.73 -0.69
CA PRO A 325 4.73 2.18 -0.74
C PRO A 325 3.33 2.45 -0.21
N PHE A 326 3.17 3.43 0.67
CA PHE A 326 1.90 3.77 1.33
C PHE A 326 1.67 5.28 1.31
N ASN A 327 0.42 5.75 1.35
CA ASN A 327 0.12 7.17 1.50
C ASN A 327 -0.65 7.46 2.79
N LEU A 328 -0.24 8.49 3.51
CA LEU A 328 -0.97 9.03 4.64
C LEU A 328 -1.47 10.43 4.30
N PHE A 329 -2.78 10.57 4.20
CA PHE A 329 -3.48 11.86 4.09
C PHE A 329 -4.13 12.16 5.43
N VAL A 330 -3.80 13.29 6.03
CA VAL A 330 -4.38 13.72 7.31
C VAL A 330 -4.61 15.22 7.29
N GLY A 331 -5.71 15.71 7.86
CA GLY A 331 -5.93 17.15 8.01
C GLY A 331 -4.77 17.84 8.75
N THR A 332 -4.65 17.56 10.04
CA THR A 332 -3.58 18.09 10.91
C THR A 332 -2.93 16.97 11.70
N LEU A 333 -1.60 16.94 11.79
CA LEU A 333 -0.86 15.97 12.59
C LEU A 333 0.06 16.67 13.58
N SER A 334 -0.15 16.40 14.87
CA SER A 334 0.72 16.89 15.95
C SER A 334 1.22 15.71 16.80
N SER A 335 2.50 15.38 16.67
CA SER A 335 3.15 14.33 17.47
C SER A 335 3.20 14.66 18.96
N TYR A 336 3.03 15.93 19.37
CA TYR A 336 2.89 16.30 20.79
C TYR A 336 1.68 15.66 21.46
N SER A 337 0.64 15.38 20.68
CA SER A 337 -0.53 14.68 21.20
C SER A 337 -0.25 13.23 21.59
N PHE A 338 0.95 12.69 21.29
CA PHE A 338 1.37 11.32 21.63
C PHE A 338 2.31 11.28 22.84
N LYS A 339 2.01 10.41 23.81
CA LYS A 339 2.87 10.20 24.99
C LYS A 339 4.29 9.72 24.65
N ASN A 340 4.48 8.89 23.63
CA ASN A 340 5.80 8.41 23.15
C ASN A 340 5.98 8.63 21.62
N ASN A 341 6.85 7.88 20.94
CA ASN A 341 7.20 8.08 19.52
C ASN A 341 6.03 7.74 18.61
N LEU A 342 5.81 8.58 17.60
CA LEU A 342 5.04 8.24 16.41
C LEU A 342 6.03 7.75 15.35
N ASN A 343 5.84 6.54 14.84
CA ASN A 343 6.61 5.98 13.73
C ASN A 343 5.72 5.86 12.50
N ILE A 344 6.17 6.40 11.37
CA ILE A 344 5.43 6.34 10.10
C ILE A 344 6.27 5.55 9.11
N GLY A 345 5.87 4.30 8.84
CA GLY A 345 6.59 3.37 7.99
C GLY A 345 6.15 3.42 6.54
N GLY A 346 7.11 3.52 5.62
CA GLY A 346 6.91 3.32 4.18
C GLY A 346 5.95 4.30 3.50
N ALA A 347 5.72 5.48 4.08
CA ALA A 347 4.67 6.40 3.64
C ALA A 347 5.17 7.71 3.04
N ASP A 348 4.47 8.23 2.05
CA ASP A 348 4.43 9.68 1.79
C ASP A 348 3.31 10.30 2.65
N VAL A 349 3.60 11.43 3.29
CA VAL A 349 2.69 12.10 4.23
C VAL A 349 2.21 13.43 3.65
N TYR A 350 0.90 13.62 3.66
CA TYR A 350 0.20 14.79 3.14
C TYR A 350 -0.66 15.40 4.25
N LEU A 351 -0.24 16.56 4.77
CA LEU A 351 -0.97 17.32 5.78
C LEU A 351 -1.83 18.38 5.08
N LEU A 352 -3.15 18.18 5.12
CA LEU A 352 -4.10 18.80 4.20
C LEU A 352 -4.63 20.17 4.66
N ASP A 353 -4.56 20.48 5.95
CA ASP A 353 -5.14 21.71 6.50
C ASP A 353 -4.20 22.90 6.39
N GLU A 354 -4.75 24.03 5.93
CA GLU A 354 -4.12 25.34 6.06
C GLU A 354 -4.17 25.82 7.53
N TYR A 355 -3.14 26.55 7.95
CA TYR A 355 -3.03 27.03 9.33
C TYR A 355 -4.14 28.01 9.67
N THR A 356 -5.03 27.60 10.59
CA THR A 356 -6.15 28.40 11.06
C THR A 356 -6.14 28.49 12.59
N PRO A 357 -5.44 29.47 13.19
CA PRO A 357 -5.21 29.54 14.63
C PRO A 357 -6.47 29.69 15.49
N SER A 358 -7.59 30.08 14.90
CA SER A 358 -8.89 30.22 15.59
C SER A 358 -9.70 28.92 15.64
N LYS A 359 -9.25 27.84 14.99
CA LYS A 359 -9.94 26.55 14.93
C LYS A 359 -9.05 25.46 15.55
N SER A 360 -9.67 24.54 16.28
CA SER A 360 -8.98 23.38 16.84
C SER A 360 -9.83 22.13 16.71
N TYR A 361 -9.17 20.99 16.55
CA TYR A 361 -9.80 19.69 16.70
C TYR A 361 -9.77 19.25 18.17
N THR A 362 -10.88 18.66 18.60
CA THR A 362 -10.95 17.85 19.82
C THR A 362 -10.85 16.39 19.43
N VAL A 363 -10.02 15.63 20.14
CA VAL A 363 -9.87 14.18 19.94
C VAL A 363 -10.35 13.45 21.17
N TYR A 364 -11.29 12.53 20.95
CA TYR A 364 -11.96 11.81 22.01
C TYR A 364 -11.38 10.40 22.24
N ASN A 365 -11.27 10.00 23.50
CA ASN A 365 -11.02 8.61 23.90
C ASN A 365 -11.98 8.16 25.01
N CYS A 366 -12.46 6.92 24.94
CA CYS A 366 -13.30 6.30 25.97
C CYS A 366 -12.54 5.23 26.79
N LYS A 367 -12.41 5.43 28.10
CA LYS A 367 -11.96 4.39 29.05
C LYS A 367 -13.19 3.55 29.46
N ARG A 368 -13.16 2.25 29.16
CA ARG A 368 -14.06 1.18 29.66
C ARG A 368 -15.49 1.57 30.09
N SER A 369 -16.47 1.32 29.23
CA SER A 369 -17.72 0.67 29.67
C SER A 369 -18.39 -0.06 28.50
N TYR A 370 -18.54 -1.37 28.65
CA TYR A 370 -19.01 -2.33 27.64
C TYR A 370 -20.54 -2.38 27.51
N SER A 371 -21.28 -1.46 28.16
CA SER A 371 -22.71 -1.63 28.42
C SER A 371 -23.54 -0.35 28.34
N LYS A 372 -22.98 0.77 27.88
CA LYS A 372 -23.75 2.01 27.65
C LYS A 372 -23.71 2.32 26.17
N GLU A 373 -24.76 1.83 25.53
CA GLU A 373 -25.16 2.06 24.15
C GLU A 373 -25.13 3.55 23.81
N GLU A 374 -24.81 3.85 22.55
CA GLU A 374 -25.36 5.01 21.84
C GLU A 374 -25.14 6.40 22.47
N LEU A 375 -23.99 6.67 23.09
CA LEU A 375 -23.66 8.06 23.42
C LEU A 375 -23.25 8.76 22.13
N ALA A 376 -24.24 9.40 21.49
CA ALA A 376 -24.01 10.56 20.67
C ALA A 376 -23.16 11.57 21.45
N ARG A 377 -22.43 12.42 20.73
CA ARG A 377 -21.56 13.48 21.25
C ARG A 377 -22.25 14.44 22.25
N THR A 378 -23.58 14.36 22.40
CA THR A 378 -24.44 15.24 23.20
C THR A 378 -24.74 14.79 24.63
N ASP A 379 -24.50 13.53 25.02
CA ASP A 379 -24.86 13.01 26.35
C ASP A 379 -23.71 13.08 27.38
N VAL A 380 -22.76 13.99 27.17
CA VAL A 380 -21.48 14.14 27.91
C VAL A 380 -21.66 14.86 29.26
N GLY A 381 -22.70 14.50 30.00
CA GLY A 381 -22.99 15.04 31.32
C GLY A 381 -22.74 14.02 32.42
N THR A 382 -21.64 14.19 33.18
CA THR A 382 -21.42 13.76 34.58
C THR A 382 -20.76 12.42 34.93
N ASP A 383 -20.40 11.53 33.99
CA ASP A 383 -19.74 10.25 34.38
C ASP A 383 -18.20 10.38 34.43
N SER A 384 -17.60 10.15 35.61
CA SER A 384 -16.17 10.34 35.90
C SER A 384 -15.22 9.30 35.30
N ASP A 385 -15.75 8.35 34.51
CA ASP A 385 -14.99 7.24 33.92
C ASP A 385 -14.66 7.42 32.43
N ILE A 386 -15.09 8.50 31.78
CA ILE A 386 -15.05 8.64 30.32
C ILE A 386 -14.43 10.00 29.95
N TRP A 387 -13.64 10.02 28.87
CA TRP A 387 -12.98 11.16 28.25
C TRP A 387 -11.64 11.58 28.89
N VAL A 388 -10.56 11.36 28.14
CA VAL A 388 -9.36 12.19 28.25
C VAL A 388 -9.27 12.88 26.91
N ASP A 389 -9.58 14.17 26.90
CA ASP A 389 -9.51 14.98 25.69
C ASP A 389 -8.05 15.29 25.40
N CYS A 390 -7.61 14.98 24.19
CA CYS A 390 -6.50 15.73 23.60
C CYS A 390 -7.12 16.98 22.98
N ASP A 391 -7.51 17.93 23.84
CA ASP A 391 -8.06 19.22 23.42
C ASP A 391 -6.97 20.11 22.84
N GLY A 392 -7.34 20.91 21.82
CA GLY A 392 -6.54 22.06 21.40
C GLY A 392 -5.49 21.78 20.32
N ILE A 393 -5.70 20.76 19.47
CA ILE A 393 -4.87 20.63 18.25
C ILE A 393 -5.35 21.68 17.24
N THR A 394 -4.61 22.77 17.14
CA THR A 394 -4.90 23.88 16.22
C THR A 394 -4.86 23.39 14.77
N VAL A 395 -5.89 23.73 13.99
CA VAL A 395 -6.02 23.32 12.58
C VAL A 395 -4.85 23.87 11.76
N GLY A 396 -4.18 22.99 11.02
CA GLY A 396 -3.01 23.28 10.18
C GLY A 396 -1.74 23.63 10.96
N ASP A 397 -1.69 23.41 12.28
CA ASP A 397 -0.50 23.57 13.11
C ASP A 397 0.18 22.21 13.31
N ASN A 398 1.02 21.83 12.35
CA ASN A 398 1.59 20.50 12.30
C ASN A 398 2.89 20.42 13.09
N TYR A 399 3.09 19.29 13.77
CA TYR A 399 4.29 19.00 14.55
C TYR A 399 4.73 17.57 14.33
N ILE A 400 6.00 17.38 13.94
CA ILE A 400 6.60 16.05 13.73
C ILE A 400 7.84 15.91 14.64
N GLY A 401 7.82 14.86 15.46
CA GLY A 401 8.80 14.59 16.52
C GLY A 401 8.56 15.41 17.81
N LYS A 402 9.49 15.42 18.77
CA LYS A 402 9.35 16.12 20.08
C LYS A 402 10.65 16.14 20.89
N PRO A 403 10.82 16.96 21.95
CA PRO A 403 12.11 17.19 22.61
C PRO A 403 12.85 15.96 23.14
N GLU A 404 12.14 14.91 23.54
CA GLU A 404 12.76 13.74 24.20
C GLU A 404 12.88 12.48 23.32
N LYS A 405 12.23 12.44 22.13
CA LYS A 405 12.11 11.19 21.36
C LYS A 405 11.99 11.36 19.85
N ASN A 406 12.48 10.36 19.11
CA ASN A 406 12.58 10.42 17.65
C ASN A 406 11.33 9.94 16.91
N THR A 407 10.91 10.70 15.88
CA THR A 407 9.97 10.24 14.83
C THR A 407 10.73 9.95 13.53
N VAL A 408 10.44 8.84 12.87
CA VAL A 408 11.14 8.42 11.63
C VAL A 408 10.12 8.21 10.50
N LEU A 409 10.44 8.75 9.33
CA LEU A 409 9.74 8.52 8.06
C LEU A 409 10.67 7.78 7.09
N TYR A 410 10.27 6.59 6.62
CA TYR A 410 11.11 5.72 5.77
C TYR A 410 10.93 5.93 4.27
N ASN A 411 12.01 5.66 3.52
CA ASN A 411 12.01 5.62 2.05
C ASN A 411 11.64 4.22 1.50
N TRP A 412 11.09 4.14 0.29
CA TRP A 412 10.89 2.90 -0.47
C TRP A 412 11.92 2.78 -1.62
N GLU A 413 12.25 1.56 -2.06
CA GLU A 413 13.30 1.38 -3.09
C GLU A 413 12.74 1.76 -4.48
N SER A 414 13.30 2.80 -5.08
CA SER A 414 12.71 3.55 -6.20
C SER A 414 12.88 2.93 -7.60
N SER A 415 13.03 1.62 -7.74
CA SER A 415 13.28 1.03 -9.07
C SER A 415 12.03 0.81 -9.94
N TYR A 416 10.82 1.14 -9.45
CA TYR A 416 9.57 0.73 -10.11
C TYR A 416 8.55 1.86 -10.37
N VAL A 417 8.89 3.11 -10.06
CA VAL A 417 7.96 4.24 -10.25
C VAL A 417 8.12 4.82 -11.65
N HIS A 418 7.35 4.26 -12.59
CA HIS A 418 7.25 4.75 -13.96
C HIS A 418 5.80 4.78 -14.47
N LYS A 419 5.43 5.99 -14.94
CA LYS A 419 4.29 6.44 -15.79
C LYS A 419 3.28 7.35 -15.05
N THR A 420 3.01 8.51 -15.66
CA THR A 420 2.54 9.80 -15.13
C THR A 420 1.06 9.80 -14.67
N ASP A 421 0.53 10.75 -13.87
CA ASP A 421 0.40 12.21 -14.15
C ASP A 421 0.73 13.19 -13.02
N SER A 422 1.47 12.80 -11.98
CA SER A 422 1.97 13.79 -10.98
C SER A 422 3.09 13.27 -10.09
N GLN A 423 4.21 12.88 -10.69
CA GLN A 423 5.40 12.56 -9.90
C GLN A 423 6.31 13.79 -9.81
N PHE A 424 6.34 14.41 -8.63
CA PHE A 424 7.51 15.16 -8.20
C PHE A 424 8.65 14.15 -8.05
N LYS A 425 9.76 14.36 -8.74
CA LYS A 425 10.90 13.44 -8.89
C LYS A 425 11.46 12.97 -7.53
N THR A 426 10.89 11.95 -6.89
CA THR A 426 11.32 11.55 -5.55
C THR A 426 11.29 10.04 -5.37
N THR A 427 12.13 9.57 -4.45
CA THR A 427 12.35 8.14 -4.19
C THR A 427 11.43 7.56 -3.12
N GLY A 428 10.59 8.36 -2.45
CA GLY A 428 9.69 7.96 -1.37
C GLY A 428 10.03 8.52 0.00
N GLY A 429 9.08 8.53 0.93
CA GLY A 429 9.28 9.04 2.29
C GLY A 429 9.21 10.56 2.39
N ASN A 430 8.37 11.19 1.57
CA ASN A 430 8.19 12.63 1.51
C ASN A 430 7.18 13.15 2.54
N LEU A 431 7.32 14.42 2.92
CA LEU A 431 6.41 15.11 3.82
C LEU A 431 5.95 16.43 3.20
N TYR A 432 4.65 16.58 3.02
CA TYR A 432 4.03 17.79 2.47
C TYR A 432 3.06 18.38 3.48
N SER A 433 3.13 19.70 3.70
CA SER A 433 2.26 20.42 4.64
C SER A 433 1.64 21.66 3.99
N MET A 434 0.30 21.72 3.98
CA MET A 434 -0.42 22.93 3.58
C MET A 434 -0.43 24.01 4.67
N GLY A 435 -0.38 23.59 5.93
CA GLY A 435 -0.27 24.49 7.07
C GLY A 435 1.16 24.64 7.55
N ARG A 436 1.30 25.29 8.72
CA ARG A 436 2.58 25.42 9.42
C ARG A 436 3.13 24.05 9.78
N LEU A 437 4.45 23.89 9.68
CA LEU A 437 5.15 22.67 10.06
C LEU A 437 6.29 22.94 11.04
N THR A 438 6.29 22.26 12.18
CA THR A 438 7.45 22.22 13.09
C THR A 438 8.07 20.83 13.11
N LEU A 439 9.39 20.78 12.97
CA LEU A 439 10.20 19.55 12.99
C LEU A 439 11.17 19.58 14.17
N GLU A 440 11.21 18.51 14.96
CA GLU A 440 12.13 18.36 16.10
C GLU A 440 12.42 16.89 16.39
N ASN A 441 13.69 16.50 16.60
CA ASN A 441 14.09 15.10 16.84
C ASN A 441 13.41 14.14 15.83
N CYS A 442 13.62 14.36 14.54
CA CYS A 442 13.01 13.51 13.52
C CYS A 442 13.93 13.26 12.32
N GLU A 443 13.78 12.09 11.71
CA GLU A 443 14.48 11.72 10.48
C GLU A 443 13.47 11.54 9.34
N ILE A 444 13.65 12.31 8.27
CA ILE A 444 12.86 12.30 7.05
C ILE A 444 13.77 11.86 5.90
N ASN A 445 13.46 10.73 5.28
CA ASN A 445 14.31 10.18 4.23
C ASN A 445 14.03 10.76 2.82
N GLY A 446 12.89 11.41 2.61
CA GLY A 446 12.51 12.06 1.35
C GLY A 446 12.59 13.59 1.40
N ASN A 447 11.86 14.23 0.49
CA ASN A 447 11.74 15.69 0.42
C ASN A 447 10.71 16.21 1.42
N VAL A 448 10.86 17.48 1.81
CA VAL A 448 9.91 18.21 2.65
C VAL A 448 9.40 19.43 1.89
N GLY A 449 8.09 19.58 1.77
CA GLY A 449 7.44 20.72 1.14
C GLY A 449 6.44 21.37 2.09
N VAL A 450 6.55 22.68 2.31
CA VAL A 450 5.71 23.44 3.24
C VAL A 450 5.16 24.69 2.54
N HIS A 451 3.84 24.78 2.43
CA HIS A 451 3.18 25.94 1.83
C HIS A 451 3.20 27.17 2.76
N ASP A 452 3.16 26.97 4.07
CA ASP A 452 3.21 28.02 5.09
C ASP A 452 4.61 28.08 5.77
N ASP A 453 4.69 28.60 6.99
CA ASP A 453 5.90 28.67 7.80
C ASP A 453 6.43 27.28 8.19
N CYS A 454 7.76 27.13 8.17
CA CYS A 454 8.47 25.92 8.63
C CYS A 454 9.45 26.25 9.74
N ILE A 455 9.40 25.52 10.85
CA ILE A 455 10.30 25.67 12.00
C ILE A 455 11.12 24.40 12.17
N ILE A 456 12.45 24.51 12.08
CA ILE A 456 13.40 23.40 12.29
C ILE A 456 14.07 23.59 13.66
N LYS A 457 13.88 22.60 14.54
CA LYS A 457 14.48 22.54 15.88
C LYS A 457 15.62 21.52 15.97
N SER A 458 16.04 21.19 17.19
CA SER A 458 17.13 20.26 17.45
C SER A 458 16.95 18.87 16.80
N ASN A 459 18.07 18.25 16.41
CA ASN A 459 18.18 16.86 15.93
C ASN A 459 17.22 16.46 14.79
N VAL A 460 16.92 17.39 13.89
CA VAL A 460 16.24 17.08 12.63
C VAL A 460 17.24 16.56 11.60
N THR A 461 16.84 15.60 10.78
CA THR A 461 17.58 15.16 9.58
C THR A 461 16.58 15.01 8.43
N ILE A 462 16.79 15.75 7.35
CA ILE A 462 16.05 15.66 6.08
C ILE A 462 17.05 15.21 5.02
N LYS A 463 16.88 14.04 4.41
CA LYS A 463 17.83 13.55 3.41
C LYS A 463 17.59 14.14 2.02
N GLY A 464 16.35 14.52 1.71
CA GLY A 464 15.97 15.15 0.45
C GLY A 464 16.05 16.68 0.47
N ASP A 465 15.38 17.29 -0.49
CA ASP A 465 15.22 18.74 -0.63
C ASP A 465 14.18 19.28 0.36
N LEU A 466 14.34 20.54 0.78
CA LEU A 466 13.39 21.29 1.59
C LEU A 466 12.86 22.49 0.79
N VAL A 467 11.54 22.57 0.60
CA VAL A 467 10.86 23.69 -0.08
C VAL A 467 9.90 24.34 0.92
N VAL A 468 10.03 25.65 1.12
CA VAL A 468 9.19 26.44 2.05
C VAL A 468 8.75 27.72 1.35
N GLU A 469 7.44 27.89 1.16
CA GLU A 469 6.86 29.11 0.60
C GLU A 469 6.72 30.22 1.64
N GLY A 470 6.46 29.87 2.91
CA GLY A 470 6.43 30.80 4.03
C GLY A 470 7.82 31.13 4.61
N THR A 471 7.86 31.42 5.92
CA THR A 471 9.10 31.67 6.64
C THR A 471 9.76 30.37 7.08
N LEU A 472 11.02 30.14 6.69
CA LEU A 472 11.86 29.08 7.27
C LEU A 472 12.62 29.62 8.49
N SER A 473 12.38 29.04 9.66
CA SER A 473 13.05 29.45 10.92
C SER A 473 13.85 28.29 11.51
N PHE A 474 15.11 28.57 11.88
CA PHE A 474 15.93 27.64 12.66
C PHE A 474 15.94 28.09 14.12
N GLU A 475 15.36 27.27 15.01
CA GLU A 475 15.17 27.58 16.43
C GLU A 475 15.70 26.46 17.31
N ASP A 476 15.88 26.70 18.61
CA ASP A 476 16.14 25.65 19.62
C ASP A 476 17.19 24.58 19.21
N GLY A 477 18.30 25.00 18.59
CA GLY A 477 19.39 24.11 18.15
C GLY A 477 19.25 23.49 16.76
N GLY A 478 18.23 23.87 15.98
CA GLY A 478 18.11 23.55 14.56
C GLY A 478 19.23 24.18 13.72
N LYS A 479 19.64 23.50 12.65
CA LYS A 479 20.76 23.91 11.79
C LYS A 479 20.46 23.65 10.33
N PRO A 480 20.85 24.51 9.37
CA PRO A 480 20.69 24.24 7.94
C PRO A 480 21.34 22.93 7.46
N THR A 481 22.41 22.50 8.14
CA THR A 481 23.10 21.22 7.87
C THR A 481 22.24 19.99 8.19
N SER A 482 21.05 20.16 8.79
CA SER A 482 20.07 19.08 8.93
C SER A 482 19.48 18.64 7.58
N VAL A 483 19.62 19.44 6.52
CA VAL A 483 19.11 19.15 5.18
C VAL A 483 20.24 18.65 4.29
N GLY A 484 20.12 17.42 3.81
CA GLY A 484 21.07 16.78 2.90
C GLY A 484 20.90 17.21 1.44
N GLY A 485 19.68 17.57 1.03
CA GLY A 485 19.36 18.16 -0.27
C GLY A 485 19.44 19.69 -0.28
N LYS A 486 18.82 20.33 -1.27
CA LYS A 486 18.75 21.79 -1.44
C LYS A 486 17.66 22.41 -0.58
N ILE A 487 17.82 23.69 -0.24
CA ILE A 487 16.81 24.49 0.45
C ILE A 487 16.27 25.56 -0.50
N TYR A 488 14.95 25.56 -0.70
CA TYR A 488 14.21 26.54 -1.50
C TYR A 488 13.30 27.33 -0.56
N CYS A 489 13.58 28.62 -0.34
CA CYS A 489 12.77 29.48 0.50
C CYS A 489 12.99 30.96 0.18
N ASP A 490 11.96 31.78 0.41
CA ASP A 490 12.05 33.23 0.17
C ASP A 490 12.44 34.01 1.44
N VAL A 491 12.07 33.52 2.62
CA VAL A 491 12.34 34.17 3.91
C VAL A 491 12.97 33.17 4.88
N ILE A 492 14.12 33.54 5.46
CA ILE A 492 14.84 32.73 6.44
C ILE A 492 15.12 33.51 7.74
N LYS A 493 14.97 32.85 8.89
CA LYS A 493 15.25 33.39 10.23
C LYS A 493 16.08 32.41 11.07
N GLY A 494 16.79 32.93 12.07
CA GLY A 494 17.52 32.10 13.04
C GLY A 494 18.88 31.57 12.58
N VAL A 495 19.38 32.01 11.41
CA VAL A 495 20.75 31.73 10.95
C VAL A 495 21.66 32.91 11.33
N SER A 496 22.62 32.70 12.24
CA SER A 496 23.64 33.71 12.55
C SER A 496 24.81 33.61 11.55
N ASN A 497 25.17 34.76 10.96
CA ASN A 497 26.18 35.03 9.92
C ASN A 497 27.24 33.96 9.58
N ALA A 498 27.42 33.79 8.26
CA ALA A 498 28.41 32.98 7.56
C ALA A 498 29.87 33.22 7.99
N ALA A 499 30.71 32.20 7.81
CA ALA A 499 32.17 32.38 7.74
C ALA A 499 32.52 33.10 6.42
N LYS A 500 33.55 33.96 6.44
CA LYS A 500 34.05 34.67 5.26
C LYS A 500 35.27 33.92 4.68
N GLU A 501 35.35 33.75 3.37
CA GLU A 501 36.58 33.35 2.68
C GLU A 501 37.03 34.39 1.66
N ASN A 502 38.32 34.33 1.34
CA ASN A 502 38.98 35.20 0.37
C ASN A 502 38.99 34.51 -1.00
N VAL A 503 38.27 35.03 -1.99
CA VAL A 503 38.28 34.55 -3.38
C VAL A 503 39.27 35.36 -4.21
N VAL A 504 40.13 34.71 -4.98
CA VAL A 504 41.18 35.37 -5.78
C VAL A 504 40.57 36.24 -6.90
N LYS A 505 41.05 37.49 -7.02
CA LYS A 505 40.64 38.46 -8.05
C LYS A 505 41.09 38.02 -9.44
N GLU A 506 40.32 38.39 -10.45
CA GLU A 506 40.68 38.17 -11.85
C GLU A 506 42.07 38.74 -12.19
N GLY A 507 42.92 37.93 -12.82
CA GLY A 507 44.31 38.28 -13.17
C GLY A 507 45.34 38.01 -12.06
N PHE A 508 44.94 37.51 -10.88
CA PHE A 508 45.85 36.97 -9.87
C PHE A 508 45.85 35.43 -9.92
N ILE A 509 47.00 34.85 -9.59
CA ILE A 509 47.21 33.40 -9.55
C ILE A 509 47.58 33.05 -8.11
N GLU A 510 46.83 32.11 -7.53
CA GLU A 510 47.15 31.55 -6.22
C GLU A 510 48.08 30.35 -6.38
N HIS A 511 49.16 30.36 -5.59
CA HIS A 511 50.15 29.31 -5.50
C HIS A 511 50.02 28.68 -4.11
N VAL A 512 49.42 27.50 -4.03
CA VAL A 512 49.08 26.86 -2.75
C VAL A 512 50.22 25.97 -2.29
N ASN A 513 50.84 26.32 -1.15
CA ASN A 513 51.96 25.57 -0.57
C ASN A 513 53.09 25.28 -1.57
N GLU A 514 53.40 26.27 -2.42
CA GLU A 514 54.49 26.20 -3.39
C GLU A 514 55.71 26.98 -2.89
N LEU A 515 56.88 26.71 -3.48
CA LEU A 515 58.09 27.46 -3.23
C LEU A 515 57.89 28.92 -3.66
N VAL A 516 58.11 29.84 -2.74
CA VAL A 516 57.98 31.28 -2.98
C VAL A 516 59.14 31.77 -3.86
N PRO A 517 58.90 32.65 -4.85
CA PRO A 517 59.95 33.24 -5.66
C PRO A 517 61.03 33.89 -4.78
N GLY A 518 62.30 33.62 -5.08
CA GLY A 518 63.44 34.08 -4.27
C GLY A 518 63.94 33.08 -3.23
N TYR A 519 63.38 31.87 -3.19
CA TYR A 519 63.88 30.76 -2.39
C TYR A 519 64.28 29.58 -3.27
N ALA A 520 65.15 28.72 -2.75
CA ALA A 520 65.56 27.45 -3.34
C ALA A 520 65.29 26.31 -2.37
N GLU A 521 64.80 25.20 -2.89
CA GLU A 521 64.73 23.93 -2.17
C GLU A 521 65.88 23.02 -2.61
N ILE A 522 66.57 22.43 -1.65
CA ILE A 522 67.71 21.54 -1.87
C ILE A 522 67.34 20.16 -1.31
N PRO A 523 67.31 19.11 -2.14
CA PRO A 523 67.00 17.76 -1.69
C PRO A 523 68.05 17.27 -0.67
N ASN A 524 67.57 16.71 0.43
CA ASN A 524 68.42 16.05 1.41
C ASN A 524 68.74 14.61 0.97
N ALA A 525 69.85 14.07 1.46
CA ALA A 525 70.22 12.68 1.22
C ALA A 525 69.44 11.78 2.18
N ILE A 526 68.52 10.98 1.63
CA ILE A 526 67.63 10.11 2.39
C ILE A 526 68.17 8.67 2.32
N TYR A 527 68.33 8.06 3.49
CA TYR A 527 68.70 6.66 3.63
C TYR A 527 67.60 5.90 4.35
N ASP A 528 67.32 4.68 3.88
CA ASP A 528 66.47 3.75 4.60
C ASP A 528 67.25 3.18 5.79
N ASN A 529 66.62 3.15 6.96
CA ASN A 529 67.16 2.49 8.13
C ASN A 529 66.93 0.98 8.02
N THR A 530 67.88 0.20 8.51
CA THR A 530 67.79 -1.27 8.39
C THR A 530 66.94 -1.82 9.53
N PRO A 531 65.88 -2.61 9.27
CA PRO A 531 65.07 -3.22 10.32
C PRO A 531 65.92 -4.01 11.31
N LEU A 532 65.62 -3.91 12.60
CA LEU A 532 66.31 -4.68 13.62
C LEU A 532 65.94 -6.17 13.49
N GLU A 533 66.93 -7.06 13.49
CA GLU A 533 66.68 -8.51 13.43
C GLU A 533 66.22 -9.05 14.80
N GLY A 534 65.35 -10.06 14.80
CA GLY A 534 64.84 -10.68 16.04
C GLY A 534 63.75 -9.88 16.76
N VAL A 535 63.00 -9.05 16.04
CA VAL A 535 61.86 -8.31 16.58
C VAL A 535 60.59 -9.16 16.51
N GLU A 536 59.92 -9.36 17.63
CA GLU A 536 58.62 -10.02 17.73
C GLU A 536 57.51 -8.99 17.95
N GLU A 537 56.39 -9.14 17.24
CA GLU A 537 55.19 -8.32 17.41
C GLU A 537 54.25 -9.01 18.41
N CYS A 538 53.81 -8.28 19.43
CA CYS A 538 52.99 -8.80 20.51
C CYS A 538 51.77 -7.91 20.75
N GLU A 539 50.60 -8.51 20.95
CA GLU A 539 49.40 -7.77 21.35
C GLU A 539 49.31 -7.64 22.87
N VAL A 540 48.93 -6.45 23.34
CA VAL A 540 48.79 -6.17 24.77
C VAL A 540 47.35 -6.32 25.22
N ALA A 541 47.11 -7.12 26.25
CA ALA A 541 45.85 -7.12 26.99
C ALA A 541 46.07 -6.79 28.47
N GLN A 542 45.02 -6.26 29.09
CA GLN A 542 44.98 -6.00 30.53
C GLN A 542 44.47 -7.25 31.25
N ASP A 543 45.23 -7.75 32.23
CA ASP A 543 44.71 -8.78 33.13
C ASP A 543 43.69 -8.12 34.10
N PRO A 544 42.42 -8.55 34.13
CA PRO A 544 41.43 -7.99 35.04
C PRO A 544 41.70 -8.32 36.51
N ALA A 545 42.47 -9.38 36.80
CA ALA A 545 42.66 -9.91 38.15
C ALA A 545 43.94 -9.42 38.85
N SER A 546 44.90 -8.87 38.11
CA SER A 546 46.16 -8.36 38.64
C SER A 546 46.51 -7.06 37.91
N ASN A 547 47.00 -6.02 38.61
CA ASN A 547 47.33 -4.71 38.00
C ASN A 547 48.57 -4.79 37.07
N TYR A 548 48.62 -5.76 36.16
CA TYR A 548 49.71 -6.04 35.22
C TYR A 548 49.14 -6.06 33.78
N GLN A 549 49.98 -5.75 32.80
CA GLN A 549 49.64 -5.95 31.38
C GLN A 549 50.39 -7.16 30.83
N LEU A 550 49.71 -7.94 29.99
CA LEU A 550 50.25 -9.14 29.35
C LEU A 550 50.44 -8.83 27.87
N ALA A 551 51.67 -8.98 27.39
CA ALA A 551 51.95 -9.02 25.95
C ALA A 551 51.97 -10.50 25.52
N TYR A 552 51.15 -10.84 24.52
CA TYR A 552 51.06 -12.18 23.96
C TYR A 552 51.94 -12.25 22.71
N ASP A 553 52.89 -13.19 22.69
CA ASP A 553 53.52 -13.60 21.43
C ASP A 553 52.54 -14.49 20.64
N TYR A 554 52.79 -14.66 19.34
CA TYR A 554 51.98 -15.54 18.49
C TYR A 554 52.21 -17.05 18.77
N ALA A 555 53.02 -17.41 19.77
CA ALA A 555 53.48 -18.77 20.08
C ALA A 555 53.14 -19.26 21.50
N GLY A 556 52.38 -18.49 22.28
CA GLY A 556 51.89 -18.86 23.62
C GLY A 556 52.85 -18.64 24.78
N LYS A 557 53.94 -17.86 24.64
CA LYS A 557 54.68 -17.34 25.80
C LYS A 557 54.17 -15.95 26.17
N HIS A 558 54.11 -15.71 27.48
CA HIS A 558 53.63 -14.46 28.04
C HIS A 558 54.80 -13.62 28.55
N VAL A 559 54.86 -12.36 28.14
CA VAL A 559 55.71 -11.36 28.77
C VAL A 559 54.83 -10.52 29.70
N VAL A 560 55.17 -10.48 30.99
CA VAL A 560 54.43 -9.74 32.01
C VAL A 560 55.10 -8.39 32.24
N ILE A 561 54.35 -7.30 32.09
CA ILE A 561 54.83 -5.93 32.28
C ILE A 561 54.27 -5.36 33.59
N ASP A 562 55.16 -4.91 34.48
CA ASP A 562 54.84 -4.29 35.77
C ASP A 562 54.47 -2.81 35.60
N TRP A 563 53.34 -2.39 36.17
CA TRP A 563 52.86 -1.00 36.15
C TRP A 563 53.78 0.02 36.83
N SER A 564 54.76 -0.44 37.59
CA SER A 564 55.77 0.41 38.25
C SER A 564 57.07 0.58 37.48
N SER A 565 57.24 -0.11 36.33
CA SER A 565 58.42 0.05 35.47
C SER A 565 58.25 1.17 34.44
N ASN A 566 59.37 1.67 33.90
CA ASN A 566 59.34 2.63 32.79
C ASN A 566 58.66 2.06 31.53
N ASP A 567 58.62 0.74 31.38
CA ASP A 567 58.02 0.04 30.24
C ASP A 567 56.47 0.15 30.24
N ALA A 568 55.87 0.43 31.40
CA ALA A 568 54.43 0.66 31.52
C ALA A 568 53.94 1.89 30.74
N ASN A 569 54.79 2.90 30.54
CA ASN A 569 54.42 4.07 29.74
C ASN A 569 54.44 3.76 28.24
N ILE A 570 55.35 2.89 27.79
CA ILE A 570 55.45 2.45 26.39
C ILE A 570 54.23 1.59 26.02
N ALA A 571 53.82 0.70 26.93
CA ALA A 571 52.62 -0.13 26.74
C ALA A 571 51.32 0.70 26.73
N LYS A 572 51.21 1.73 27.59
CA LYS A 572 50.08 2.68 27.56
C LYS A 572 50.02 3.47 26.26
N ASP A 573 51.17 3.93 25.77
CA ASP A 573 51.24 4.67 24.51
C ASP A 573 50.82 3.80 23.32
N ALA A 574 51.23 2.52 23.29
CA ALA A 574 50.81 1.56 22.27
C ALA A 574 49.29 1.31 22.28
N ILE A 575 48.66 1.17 23.44
CA ILE A 575 47.20 0.98 23.57
C ILE A 575 46.43 2.23 23.11
N ASN A 576 46.88 3.41 23.54
CA ASN A 576 46.15 4.64 23.28
C ASN A 576 46.32 5.16 21.85
N ASN A 577 47.48 4.93 21.23
CA ASN A 577 47.85 5.58 19.97
C ASN A 577 48.13 4.62 18.80
N ASN A 578 48.43 3.34 19.05
CA ASN A 578 48.89 2.39 18.02
C ASN A 578 48.15 1.03 18.02
N GLY A 579 46.89 0.99 18.48
CA GLY A 579 46.05 -0.21 18.39
C GLY A 579 46.47 -1.38 19.30
N GLY A 580 47.34 -1.14 20.29
CA GLY A 580 47.71 -2.13 21.30
C GLY A 580 48.84 -3.11 20.93
N ILE A 581 49.64 -2.80 19.90
CA ILE A 581 50.76 -3.65 19.45
C ILE A 581 52.10 -3.16 20.03
N LEU A 582 52.92 -4.07 20.55
CA LEU A 582 54.29 -3.84 21.00
C LEU A 582 55.30 -4.64 20.18
N TYR A 583 56.50 -4.07 20.02
CA TYR A 583 57.65 -4.71 19.38
C TYR A 583 58.67 -5.08 20.45
N VAL A 584 58.90 -6.38 20.64
CA VAL A 584 59.80 -6.92 21.67
C VAL A 584 61.06 -7.46 21.01
N THR A 585 62.21 -7.16 21.61
CA THR A 585 63.51 -7.70 21.20
C THR A 585 64.23 -8.28 22.41
N ASP A 586 65.34 -8.98 22.17
CA ASP A 586 66.21 -9.49 23.24
C ASP A 586 66.78 -8.39 24.15
N THR A 587 66.70 -7.11 23.73
CA THR A 587 67.35 -5.97 24.40
C THR A 587 66.40 -4.85 24.82
N GLY A 588 65.12 -4.87 24.43
CA GLY A 588 64.15 -3.83 24.81
C GLY A 588 62.76 -3.99 24.22
N ILE A 589 61.84 -3.08 24.59
CA ILE A 589 60.44 -3.06 24.14
C ILE A 589 60.14 -1.68 23.54
N TYR A 590 59.42 -1.65 22.41
CA TYR A 590 59.13 -0.43 21.66
C TYR A 590 57.65 -0.36 21.25
N SER A 591 57.06 0.84 21.27
CA SER A 591 55.68 1.10 20.81
C SER A 591 55.56 1.29 19.29
N LYS A 592 56.71 1.34 18.58
CA LYS A 592 56.85 1.40 17.13
C LYS A 592 57.99 0.48 16.70
N LYS A 593 57.95 0.02 15.45
CA LYS A 593 58.95 -0.90 14.90
C LYS A 593 60.37 -0.29 15.01
N PRO A 594 61.34 -1.00 15.60
CA PRO A 594 62.70 -0.50 15.75
C PRO A 594 63.61 -0.81 14.54
N TYR A 595 64.56 0.08 14.26
CA TYR A 595 65.52 0.03 13.15
C TYR A 595 66.93 0.43 13.63
N ASN A 596 67.97 -0.06 12.95
CA ASN A 596 69.33 0.48 13.07
C ASN A 596 69.49 1.66 12.09
N PRO A 597 69.90 2.86 12.56
CA PRO A 597 70.00 4.02 11.70
C PRO A 597 71.14 3.89 10.69
N THR A 598 70.91 4.39 9.48
CA THR A 598 71.94 4.52 8.46
C THR A 598 72.67 5.85 8.64
N THR A 599 74.00 5.81 8.61
CA THR A 599 74.88 6.97 8.79
C THR A 599 75.04 7.74 7.48
N TYR A 600 75.58 8.97 7.54
CA TYR A 600 75.70 9.87 6.40
C TYR A 600 76.52 9.29 5.22
N ASP A 601 77.35 8.28 5.48
CA ASP A 601 78.16 7.58 4.46
C ASP A 601 77.48 6.32 3.89
N GLY A 602 76.22 6.08 4.26
CA GLY A 602 75.43 4.93 3.83
C GLY A 602 75.66 3.64 4.62
N ASN A 603 76.47 3.67 5.69
CA ASN A 603 76.69 2.49 6.54
C ASN A 603 75.64 2.39 7.66
N VAL A 604 75.24 1.16 8.01
CA VAL A 604 74.29 0.90 9.10
C VAL A 604 75.01 0.93 10.46
N ASP A 605 74.59 1.82 11.35
CA ASP A 605 75.07 1.87 12.74
C ASP A 605 74.27 0.89 13.61
N LYS A 606 74.84 -0.30 13.82
CA LYS A 606 74.24 -1.35 14.66
C LYS A 606 74.31 -1.08 16.16
N THR A 607 74.90 0.04 16.59
CA THR A 607 75.04 0.39 18.02
C THR A 607 73.89 1.26 18.54
N LYS A 608 73.04 1.77 17.63
CA LYS A 608 71.91 2.63 17.95
C LYS A 608 70.61 2.02 17.42
N VAL A 609 69.52 2.31 18.12
CA VAL A 609 68.17 1.91 17.71
C VAL A 609 67.32 3.15 17.59
N VAL A 610 66.62 3.28 16.47
CA VAL A 610 65.66 4.36 16.17
C VAL A 610 64.32 3.76 15.79
N THR A 611 63.24 4.54 15.92
CA THR A 611 61.87 4.09 15.61
C THR A 611 61.33 4.69 14.32
N THR A 612 62.18 5.31 13.50
CA THR A 612 61.86 5.80 12.16
C THR A 612 62.49 4.88 11.12
N ASP A 613 61.75 4.59 10.06
CA ASP A 613 62.17 3.75 8.95
C ASP A 613 63.17 4.44 8.01
N LYS A 614 63.28 5.78 8.10
CA LYS A 614 64.22 6.59 7.31
C LYS A 614 64.96 7.62 8.16
N ILE A 615 66.06 8.11 7.61
CA ILE A 615 66.83 9.25 8.11
C ILE A 615 67.30 10.11 6.94
N ALA A 616 67.29 11.43 7.13
CA ALA A 616 67.72 12.40 6.12
C ALA A 616 68.93 13.18 6.63
N TYR A 617 69.91 13.42 5.75
CA TYR A 617 71.07 14.27 6.01
C TYR A 617 71.08 15.47 5.07
N LYS A 618 71.47 16.63 5.59
CA LYS A 618 71.60 17.85 4.77
C LYS A 618 72.66 17.66 3.69
N VAL A 619 72.43 18.26 2.53
CA VAL A 619 73.36 18.29 1.40
C VAL A 619 73.88 19.73 1.26
N ASP A 620 75.18 19.88 0.99
CA ASP A 620 75.77 21.20 0.73
C ASP A 620 75.17 21.77 -0.56
N PRO A 621 74.50 22.93 -0.50
CA PRO A 621 73.86 23.54 -1.66
C PRO A 621 74.85 23.97 -2.77
N ASN A 622 76.15 24.06 -2.48
CA ASN A 622 77.18 24.48 -3.43
C ASN A 622 78.05 23.34 -3.96
N ASP A 623 78.14 22.20 -3.27
CA ASP A 623 79.10 21.12 -3.58
C ASP A 623 78.44 19.74 -3.74
N THR A 624 77.11 19.63 -3.66
CA THR A 624 76.33 18.38 -3.79
C THR A 624 76.67 17.24 -2.81
N ASP A 625 77.68 17.42 -1.97
CA ASP A 625 78.12 16.47 -0.96
C ASP A 625 77.22 16.50 0.29
N VAL A 626 77.04 15.34 0.92
CA VAL A 626 76.29 15.23 2.19
C VAL A 626 77.11 15.87 3.31
N ILE A 627 76.47 16.77 4.06
CA ILE A 627 77.09 17.41 5.21
C ILE A 627 77.19 16.39 6.34
N ARG A 628 78.41 16.13 6.77
CA ARG A 628 78.72 15.12 7.78
C ARG A 628 77.98 15.40 9.09
N ASP A 629 77.24 14.39 9.54
CA ASP A 629 76.54 14.35 10.83
C ASP A 629 75.44 15.44 11.03
N GLU A 630 74.99 16.12 9.97
CA GLU A 630 73.86 17.07 10.03
C GLU A 630 72.56 16.42 9.57
N VAL A 631 71.74 15.99 10.54
CA VAL A 631 70.42 15.39 10.30
C VAL A 631 69.42 16.47 9.92
N ALA A 632 68.60 16.19 8.91
CA ALA A 632 67.49 17.05 8.48
C ALA A 632 66.15 16.51 9.01
N GLU A 633 65.22 17.40 9.30
CA GLU A 633 63.87 17.06 9.77
C GLU A 633 62.90 16.67 8.65
N GLY A 634 63.31 16.76 7.38
CA GLY A 634 62.50 16.39 6.23
C GLY A 634 63.30 16.22 4.94
N ASP A 635 62.60 16.01 3.83
CA ASP A 635 63.18 15.64 2.53
C ASP A 635 63.96 16.77 1.85
N PHE A 636 63.74 18.03 2.26
CA PHE A 636 64.37 19.21 1.67
C PHE A 636 64.84 20.19 2.73
N THR A 637 65.89 20.93 2.42
CA THR A 637 66.34 22.12 3.16
C THR A 637 66.16 23.35 2.28
N TYR A 638 65.69 24.46 2.87
CA TYR A 638 65.30 25.65 2.11
C TYR A 638 66.25 26.82 2.37
N TYR A 639 66.62 27.54 1.31
CA TYR A 639 67.57 28.65 1.36
C TYR A 639 67.03 29.86 0.61
N ARG A 640 67.49 31.07 0.97
CA ARG A 640 67.25 32.26 0.14
C ARG A 640 68.15 32.28 -1.09
N LEU A 641 67.64 32.82 -2.19
CA LEU A 641 68.44 33.17 -3.37
C LEU A 641 69.06 34.55 -3.21
N LYS A 642 70.24 34.74 -3.78
CA LYS A 642 70.89 36.04 -3.96
C LYS A 642 70.27 36.78 -5.15
N ASP A 643 70.58 38.07 -5.28
CA ASP A 643 70.14 38.91 -6.40
C ASP A 643 70.56 38.38 -7.78
N ASP A 644 71.60 37.54 -7.84
CA ASP A 644 72.08 36.88 -9.07
C ASP A 644 71.42 35.52 -9.35
N GLY A 645 70.47 35.09 -8.52
CA GLY A 645 69.75 33.82 -8.64
C GLY A 645 70.50 32.60 -8.10
N THR A 646 71.68 32.76 -7.49
CA THR A 646 72.41 31.66 -6.84
C THR A 646 71.97 31.46 -5.39
N VAL A 647 72.15 30.24 -4.85
CA VAL A 647 71.76 29.91 -3.47
C VAL A 647 72.67 30.63 -2.46
N ASP A 648 72.06 31.25 -1.45
CA ASP A 648 72.76 31.80 -0.29
C ASP A 648 72.87 30.74 0.81
N ALA A 649 73.91 29.91 0.73
CA ALA A 649 74.16 28.80 1.65
C ALA A 649 74.30 29.22 3.12
N ALA A 650 74.53 30.51 3.41
CA ALA A 650 74.58 31.04 4.78
C ALA A 650 73.19 31.41 5.34
N ASN A 651 72.13 31.28 4.54
CA ASN A 651 70.78 31.79 4.84
C ASN A 651 69.72 30.70 4.66
N GLU A 652 69.86 29.63 5.45
CA GLU A 652 68.82 28.61 5.62
C GLU A 652 67.58 29.24 6.26
N VAL A 653 66.40 28.87 5.74
CA VAL A 653 65.12 29.34 6.25
C VAL A 653 64.20 28.16 6.58
N PRO A 654 63.32 28.33 7.58
CA PRO A 654 62.27 27.35 7.85
C PRO A 654 61.35 27.12 6.64
N LYS A 655 60.82 25.89 6.52
CA LYS A 655 59.91 25.49 5.42
C LYS A 655 58.68 26.40 5.33
N ASP A 656 58.09 26.81 6.45
CA ASP A 656 56.92 27.69 6.50
C ASP A 656 57.19 29.12 5.99
N VAL A 657 58.46 29.50 5.87
CA VAL A 657 58.88 30.76 5.26
C VAL A 657 59.06 30.62 3.74
N ALA A 658 59.67 29.53 3.29
CA ALA A 658 60.00 29.28 1.88
C ALA A 658 58.84 28.67 1.07
N VAL A 659 57.98 27.90 1.72
CA VAL A 659 56.84 27.19 1.13
C VAL A 659 55.58 27.61 1.87
N LYS A 660 54.73 28.38 1.19
CA LYS A 660 53.48 28.88 1.75
C LYS A 660 52.50 29.15 0.63
N THR A 661 51.26 29.46 1.01
CA THR A 661 50.30 29.99 0.04
C THR A 661 50.61 31.46 -0.25
N TYR A 662 50.77 31.81 -1.52
CA TYR A 662 51.05 33.17 -1.97
C TYR A 662 50.38 33.48 -3.31
N TYR A 663 50.34 34.76 -3.68
CA TYR A 663 49.66 35.22 -4.89
C TYR A 663 50.62 35.95 -5.82
N THR A 664 50.58 35.63 -7.11
CA THR A 664 51.26 36.38 -8.18
C THR A 664 50.23 36.99 -9.11
N LYS A 665 50.68 37.84 -10.04
CA LYS A 665 49.82 38.42 -11.06
C LYS A 665 50.16 37.82 -12.42
N GLU A 666 49.16 37.61 -13.26
CA GLU A 666 49.36 37.13 -14.63
C GLU A 666 50.29 38.10 -15.39
N GLY A 667 51.45 37.60 -15.82
CA GLY A 667 52.53 38.40 -16.44
C GLY A 667 53.63 38.91 -15.50
N ASP A 668 53.52 38.70 -14.18
CA ASP A 668 54.50 39.07 -13.15
C ASP A 668 54.67 37.93 -12.12
N PRO A 669 55.39 36.85 -12.48
CA PRO A 669 55.50 35.64 -11.65
C PRO A 669 56.49 35.77 -10.48
N ASN A 670 57.28 36.85 -10.42
CA ASN A 670 58.36 37.00 -9.44
C ASN A 670 57.97 37.90 -8.24
N THR A 671 56.85 38.62 -8.34
CA THR A 671 56.38 39.52 -7.27
C THR A 671 55.27 38.86 -6.47
N VAL A 672 55.44 38.80 -5.15
CA VAL A 672 54.46 38.23 -4.22
C VAL A 672 53.51 39.31 -3.71
N TYR A 673 52.21 39.08 -3.86
CA TYR A 673 51.15 39.96 -3.39
C TYR A 673 50.48 39.38 -2.13
N GLY A 674 50.05 40.25 -1.22
CA GLY A 674 49.30 39.83 -0.03
C GLY A 674 47.85 39.47 -0.34
N ALA A 675 47.24 38.60 0.47
CA ALA A 675 45.85 38.16 0.30
C ALA A 675 44.85 39.33 0.24
N SER A 676 45.08 40.39 1.01
CA SER A 676 44.25 41.61 1.01
C SER A 676 44.26 42.37 -0.33
N GLN A 677 45.31 42.16 -1.15
CA GLN A 677 45.45 42.76 -2.46
C GLN A 677 44.92 41.84 -3.55
N ALA A 678 45.20 40.54 -3.43
CA ALA A 678 44.93 39.53 -4.45
C ALA A 678 43.53 38.88 -4.34
N CYS A 679 42.82 39.03 -3.23
CA CYS A 679 41.50 38.42 -3.03
C CYS A 679 40.40 39.45 -2.72
N ASP A 680 39.16 39.09 -3.06
CA ASP A 680 37.92 39.70 -2.58
C ASP A 680 37.36 38.87 -1.42
N GLU A 681 36.79 39.51 -0.40
CA GLU A 681 36.02 38.79 0.63
C GLU A 681 34.67 38.39 0.03
N VAL A 682 34.40 37.10 -0.04
CA VAL A 682 33.13 36.55 -0.49
C VAL A 682 32.56 35.67 0.63
N ASP A 683 31.27 35.82 0.90
CA ASP A 683 30.57 34.95 1.84
C ASP A 683 30.51 33.53 1.26
N THR A 684 31.28 32.60 1.83
CA THR A 684 31.17 31.18 1.51
C THR A 684 30.71 30.45 2.75
N THR A 685 29.59 29.76 2.61
CA THR A 685 29.31 28.65 3.48
C THR A 685 29.00 27.47 2.59
N ILE A 686 29.50 26.30 2.95
CA ILE A 686 28.95 25.05 2.45
C ILE A 686 27.60 24.86 3.16
N TYR A 687 26.64 25.74 2.84
CA TYR A 687 25.22 25.48 3.02
C TYR A 687 24.73 24.77 1.76
N PRO A 688 23.64 23.98 1.84
CA PRO A 688 22.83 23.73 0.66
C PRO A 688 22.62 25.04 -0.09
N ALA A 689 22.72 25.03 -1.42
CA ALA A 689 22.48 26.24 -2.19
C ALA A 689 21.06 26.75 -1.90
N TYR A 690 20.95 27.88 -1.18
CA TYR A 690 19.71 28.61 -1.06
C TYR A 690 19.33 29.11 -2.44
N THR A 691 18.17 28.70 -2.92
CA THR A 691 17.65 29.14 -4.21
C THR A 691 16.31 29.83 -3.95
N GLY A 692 16.14 31.04 -4.51
CA GLY A 692 14.84 31.73 -4.45
C GLY A 692 13.75 30.85 -5.04
N SER A 693 12.50 31.04 -4.58
CA SER A 693 11.35 30.13 -4.80
C SER A 693 11.54 29.22 -6.02
N GLY A 694 11.74 27.91 -5.78
CA GLY A 694 11.67 26.93 -6.85
C GLY A 694 10.40 27.17 -7.66
N LYS A 695 10.48 27.07 -9.00
CA LYS A 695 9.30 27.31 -9.87
C LYS A 695 8.13 26.34 -9.62
N GLU A 696 8.30 25.36 -8.74
CA GLU A 696 7.35 24.31 -8.42
C GLU A 696 6.73 24.60 -7.03
N PRO A 697 5.41 24.38 -6.86
CA PRO A 697 4.73 24.62 -5.59
C PRO A 697 5.28 23.71 -4.49
N ALA A 698 5.41 24.23 -3.26
CA ALA A 698 5.89 23.48 -2.11
C ALA A 698 4.94 22.33 -1.74
N TYR A 699 3.64 22.53 -1.95
CA TYR A 699 2.64 21.48 -1.81
C TYR A 699 2.12 21.01 -3.19
N PRO A 700 2.06 19.69 -3.45
CA PRO A 700 1.51 19.14 -4.68
C PRO A 700 0.06 19.58 -4.96
N THR A 701 -0.17 20.37 -6.01
CA THR A 701 -1.50 20.95 -6.31
C THR A 701 -2.58 19.91 -6.55
N ASN A 702 -2.20 18.74 -7.05
CA ASN A 702 -3.10 17.63 -7.33
C ASN A 702 -3.27 16.65 -6.14
N MET A 703 -2.60 16.91 -5.01
CA MET A 703 -2.76 16.15 -3.75
C MET A 703 -3.41 17.00 -2.65
N THR A 704 -4.02 18.13 -3.01
CA THR A 704 -4.82 18.95 -2.08
C THR A 704 -6.13 18.26 -1.76
N ARG A 705 -6.73 18.55 -0.59
CA ARG A 705 -8.05 18.00 -0.20
C ARG A 705 -9.10 18.19 -1.31
N LYS A 706 -9.16 19.39 -1.88
CA LYS A 706 -10.01 19.72 -3.03
C LYS A 706 -9.75 18.85 -4.26
N ALA A 707 -8.50 18.53 -4.57
CA ALA A 707 -8.14 17.75 -5.75
C ALA A 707 -8.36 16.24 -5.58
N ILE A 708 -8.21 15.70 -4.37
CA ILE A 708 -8.28 14.24 -4.13
C ILE A 708 -9.62 13.76 -3.59
N TYR A 709 -10.39 14.64 -2.96
CA TYR A 709 -11.68 14.33 -2.30
C TYR A 709 -12.81 15.19 -2.89
N GLY A 710 -12.65 16.51 -2.83
CA GLY A 710 -13.67 17.48 -3.21
C GLY A 710 -13.79 18.58 -2.17
N TYR A 711 -14.84 19.39 -2.26
CA TYR A 711 -15.10 20.49 -1.33
C TYR A 711 -16.59 20.83 -1.29
N GLU A 712 -17.07 21.32 -0.15
CA GLU A 712 -18.40 21.93 -0.07
C GLU A 712 -18.31 23.37 -0.57
N ASP A 713 -19.21 23.73 -1.50
CA ASP A 713 -19.34 25.10 -1.95
C ASP A 713 -19.89 25.97 -0.81
N PRO A 714 -19.17 27.03 -0.40
CA PRO A 714 -19.56 27.83 0.75
C PRO A 714 -20.85 28.63 0.54
N ASP A 715 -21.28 28.84 -0.71
CA ASP A 715 -22.49 29.61 -1.04
C ASP A 715 -23.70 28.70 -1.23
N SER A 716 -23.56 27.57 -1.95
CA SER A 716 -24.67 26.65 -2.21
C SER A 716 -24.82 25.54 -1.17
N HIS A 717 -23.81 25.32 -0.32
CA HIS A 717 -23.69 24.15 0.58
C HIS A 717 -23.77 22.81 -0.16
N GLU A 718 -23.49 22.82 -1.46
CA GLU A 718 -23.45 21.62 -2.27
C GLU A 718 -22.03 21.05 -2.28
N PHE A 719 -21.92 19.73 -2.12
CA PHE A 719 -20.63 19.07 -2.25
C PHE A 719 -20.22 18.98 -3.72
N ILE A 720 -19.13 19.64 -4.09
CA ILE A 720 -18.51 19.58 -5.41
C ILE A 720 -17.42 18.51 -5.38
N GLU A 721 -17.63 17.45 -6.16
CA GLU A 721 -16.66 16.37 -6.28
C GLU A 721 -15.33 16.83 -6.92
N ALA A 722 -14.25 16.16 -6.53
CA ALA A 722 -12.96 16.30 -7.19
C ALA A 722 -13.00 15.85 -8.66
N ASP A 723 -12.17 16.48 -9.50
CA ASP A 723 -11.97 16.07 -10.91
C ASP A 723 -11.55 14.59 -10.97
N SER A 724 -12.17 13.81 -11.87
CA SER A 724 -11.93 12.37 -12.00
C SER A 724 -10.45 12.01 -12.27
N LYS A 725 -9.66 12.95 -12.82
CA LYS A 725 -8.22 12.78 -13.04
C LYS A 725 -7.43 12.79 -11.74
N THR A 726 -7.84 13.56 -10.74
CA THR A 726 -7.11 13.71 -9.46
C THR A 726 -7.80 13.05 -8.27
N LYS A 727 -9.10 12.72 -8.37
CA LYS A 727 -9.85 12.04 -7.31
C LYS A 727 -9.18 10.73 -6.89
N LEU A 728 -8.94 10.58 -5.59
CA LEU A 728 -8.36 9.39 -4.94
C LEU A 728 -9.26 8.83 -3.84
N ILE A 729 -9.88 9.73 -3.07
CA ILE A 729 -10.59 9.44 -1.84
C ILE A 729 -12.08 9.32 -2.12
N LYS A 730 -12.71 8.21 -1.71
CA LYS A 730 -14.16 8.06 -1.79
C LYS A 730 -14.84 8.98 -0.78
N ASN A 731 -15.91 9.63 -1.19
CA ASN A 731 -16.78 10.40 -0.29
C ASN A 731 -17.93 9.54 0.25
N VAL A 732 -18.66 10.08 1.23
CA VAL A 732 -19.78 9.37 1.87
C VAL A 732 -20.94 9.11 0.90
N TYR A 733 -21.14 10.00 -0.08
CA TYR A 733 -22.21 9.86 -1.08
C TYR A 733 -21.94 8.71 -2.04
N GLU A 734 -20.69 8.53 -2.46
CA GLU A 734 -20.27 7.38 -3.27
C GLU A 734 -20.47 6.07 -2.51
N VAL A 735 -20.11 6.02 -1.23
CA VAL A 735 -20.32 4.83 -0.39
C VAL A 735 -21.80 4.54 -0.19
N ARG A 736 -22.63 5.57 0.02
CA ARG A 736 -24.10 5.44 0.10
C ARG A 736 -24.68 4.92 -1.20
N GLN A 737 -24.28 5.49 -2.33
CA GLN A 737 -24.72 5.05 -3.65
C GLN A 737 -24.33 3.59 -3.91
N GLU A 738 -23.11 3.20 -3.55
CA GLU A 738 -22.65 1.81 -3.65
C GLU A 738 -23.56 0.87 -2.84
N LEU A 739 -24.03 1.29 -1.68
CA LEU A 739 -24.93 0.53 -0.80
C LEU A 739 -26.42 0.68 -1.13
N ASN A 740 -26.80 1.31 -2.25
CA ASN A 740 -28.19 1.63 -2.59
C ASN A 740 -28.92 2.45 -1.50
N MET A 741 -28.20 3.43 -0.97
CA MET A 741 -28.72 4.45 -0.07
C MET A 741 -28.77 5.78 -0.81
N ASP A 742 -29.72 6.64 -0.42
CA ASP A 742 -29.83 7.98 -0.95
C ASP A 742 -28.72 8.90 -0.37
N LYS A 743 -28.72 10.17 -0.81
CA LYS A 743 -27.75 11.16 -0.32
C LYS A 743 -27.86 11.47 1.17
N ASN A 744 -29.01 11.21 1.78
CA ASN A 744 -29.25 11.43 3.21
C ASN A 744 -28.82 10.23 4.06
N GLY A 745 -28.61 9.07 3.42
CA GLY A 745 -28.28 7.83 4.08
C GLY A 745 -29.51 6.97 4.38
N ASP A 746 -30.63 7.24 3.74
CA ASP A 746 -31.83 6.40 3.78
C ASP A 746 -31.69 5.28 2.73
N TYR A 747 -31.98 4.05 3.11
CA TYR A 747 -31.86 2.88 2.24
C TYR A 747 -33.07 2.75 1.31
N ASP A 748 -32.85 2.20 0.11
CA ASP A 748 -33.92 1.90 -0.84
C ASP A 748 -34.81 0.76 -0.32
N PRO A 749 -36.09 1.00 0.02
CA PRO A 749 -37.01 -0.03 0.52
C PRO A 749 -37.36 -1.09 -0.54
N LYS A 750 -37.08 -0.85 -1.82
CA LYS A 750 -37.23 -1.84 -2.91
C LYS A 750 -36.13 -2.91 -2.87
N ILE A 751 -34.99 -2.60 -2.26
CA ILE A 751 -33.85 -3.51 -2.08
C ILE A 751 -33.82 -4.05 -0.65
N TYR A 752 -33.90 -3.16 0.32
CA TYR A 752 -33.88 -3.49 1.74
C TYR A 752 -35.31 -3.61 2.27
N HIS A 753 -35.95 -4.74 1.95
CA HIS A 753 -37.31 -5.01 2.37
C HIS A 753 -37.43 -5.00 3.91
N ASP A 754 -38.38 -4.22 4.43
CA ASP A 754 -38.81 -4.23 5.84
C ASP A 754 -40.02 -5.16 6.06
N HIS A 755 -40.56 -5.72 4.99
CA HIS A 755 -41.70 -6.63 5.00
C HIS A 755 -41.67 -7.61 3.82
N VAL A 756 -42.51 -8.63 3.85
CA VAL A 756 -42.64 -9.60 2.76
C VAL A 756 -43.30 -8.94 1.55
N PRO A 757 -42.73 -9.04 0.34
CA PRO A 757 -43.33 -8.48 -0.88
C PRO A 757 -44.74 -9.00 -1.12
N LYS A 758 -45.62 -8.13 -1.62
CA LYS A 758 -47.06 -8.37 -1.76
C LYS A 758 -47.40 -9.67 -2.45
N LYS A 759 -46.67 -10.02 -3.52
CA LYS A 759 -46.89 -11.25 -4.31
C LYS A 759 -46.77 -12.55 -3.50
N PHE A 760 -46.13 -12.54 -2.33
CA PHE A 760 -45.99 -13.71 -1.48
C PHE A 760 -47.02 -13.77 -0.35
N CYS A 761 -47.71 -12.67 -0.06
CA CYS A 761 -48.67 -12.59 1.04
C CYS A 761 -50.02 -13.20 0.68
N LEU A 762 -50.77 -13.67 1.69
CA LEU A 762 -52.11 -14.26 1.52
C LEU A 762 -53.15 -13.26 0.97
N ASN A 763 -52.93 -11.98 1.22
CA ASN A 763 -53.72 -10.85 0.75
C ASN A 763 -53.09 -10.18 -0.48
N ALA A 764 -52.33 -10.92 -1.30
CA ALA A 764 -51.73 -10.38 -2.53
C ALA A 764 -52.76 -9.78 -3.49
N ASP A 765 -53.99 -10.28 -3.50
CA ASP A 765 -55.08 -9.78 -4.35
C ASP A 765 -55.83 -8.58 -3.74
N ASP A 766 -55.46 -8.13 -2.52
CA ASP A 766 -56.08 -6.97 -1.88
C ASP A 766 -55.48 -5.68 -2.47
N ASP A 767 -56.29 -4.91 -3.18
CA ASP A 767 -55.91 -3.62 -3.77
C ASP A 767 -55.55 -2.56 -2.71
N THR A 768 -55.94 -2.75 -1.45
CA THR A 768 -55.54 -1.86 -0.34
C THR A 768 -54.15 -2.15 0.20
N PHE A 769 -53.56 -3.30 -0.14
CA PHE A 769 -52.16 -3.58 0.15
C PHE A 769 -51.27 -2.96 -0.93
N ILE A 770 -50.56 -1.90 -0.56
CA ILE A 770 -49.67 -1.13 -1.41
C ILE A 770 -48.22 -1.51 -1.07
N ASP A 771 -47.52 -2.03 -2.08
CA ASP A 771 -46.12 -2.46 -1.99
C ASP A 771 -45.18 -1.51 -2.76
N GLU A 772 -45.70 -0.38 -3.23
CA GLU A 772 -44.93 0.65 -3.91
C GLU A 772 -44.50 1.71 -2.88
N PRO A 773 -43.20 1.81 -2.54
CA PRO A 773 -42.73 2.71 -1.50
C PRO A 773 -42.95 4.20 -1.80
N ASP A 774 -43.06 4.55 -3.08
CA ASP A 774 -43.29 5.92 -3.54
C ASP A 774 -44.77 6.37 -3.39
N ASP A 775 -45.68 5.44 -3.03
CA ASP A 775 -47.08 5.76 -2.80
C ASP A 775 -47.29 6.45 -1.44
N PRO A 776 -47.99 7.59 -1.36
CA PRO A 776 -48.28 8.28 -0.09
C PRO A 776 -48.99 7.43 0.97
N LEU A 777 -49.71 6.38 0.56
CA LEU A 777 -50.42 5.46 1.44
C LEU A 777 -49.55 4.27 1.88
N TYR A 778 -48.33 4.12 1.36
CA TYR A 778 -47.42 3.02 1.67
C TYR A 778 -47.19 2.87 3.19
N ASN A 779 -46.97 3.98 3.90
CA ASN A 779 -46.75 4.00 5.35
C ASN A 779 -48.02 4.34 6.17
N SER A 780 -49.22 4.26 5.56
CA SER A 780 -50.47 4.42 6.30
C SER A 780 -50.67 3.30 7.33
N THR A 781 -51.30 3.59 8.46
CA THR A 781 -51.60 2.59 9.48
C THR A 781 -52.43 1.43 8.91
N GLU A 782 -53.36 1.71 7.99
CA GLU A 782 -54.13 0.67 7.30
C GLU A 782 -53.24 -0.23 6.44
N ASN A 783 -52.32 0.33 5.65
CA ASN A 783 -51.46 -0.48 4.77
C ASN A 783 -50.42 -1.29 5.56
N VAL A 784 -49.82 -0.72 6.61
CA VAL A 784 -48.87 -1.44 7.48
C VAL A 784 -49.54 -2.67 8.10
N ALA A 785 -50.82 -2.60 8.47
CA ALA A 785 -51.58 -3.74 8.98
C ALA A 785 -51.86 -4.84 7.93
N GLN A 786 -51.64 -4.57 6.64
CA GLN A 786 -51.76 -5.55 5.55
C GLN A 786 -50.46 -6.32 5.30
N ARG A 787 -49.31 -5.78 5.71
CA ARG A 787 -47.99 -6.39 5.49
C ARG A 787 -47.83 -7.71 6.26
N ASN A 788 -46.94 -8.58 5.80
CA ASN A 788 -46.52 -9.79 6.51
C ASN A 788 -47.63 -10.82 6.81
N LYS A 789 -48.74 -10.80 6.07
CA LYS A 789 -49.82 -11.79 6.20
C LYS A 789 -49.47 -13.08 5.46
N LEU A 790 -48.84 -14.00 6.19
CA LEU A 790 -48.48 -15.34 5.73
C LEU A 790 -49.11 -16.41 6.63
N PRO A 791 -49.28 -17.66 6.14
CA PRO A 791 -49.76 -18.74 6.99
C PRO A 791 -48.70 -19.16 8.01
N TYR A 792 -49.11 -19.65 9.17
CA TYR A 792 -48.18 -20.14 10.21
C TYR A 792 -47.76 -21.58 9.92
N ALA A 793 -46.46 -21.86 9.97
CA ALA A 793 -45.92 -23.22 9.80
C ALA A 793 -46.19 -24.12 11.02
N TYR A 794 -46.38 -23.53 12.19
CA TYR A 794 -46.62 -24.24 13.44
C TYR A 794 -47.91 -23.75 14.10
N GLY A 795 -48.64 -24.67 14.73
CA GLY A 795 -49.77 -24.34 15.59
C GLY A 795 -49.31 -23.76 16.93
N THR A 796 -50.27 -23.29 17.74
CA THR A 796 -50.02 -22.81 19.11
C THR A 796 -49.51 -23.90 20.05
N ASP A 797 -49.63 -25.17 19.67
CA ASP A 797 -49.06 -26.33 20.39
C ASP A 797 -47.61 -26.65 19.99
N GLY A 798 -47.00 -25.84 19.11
CA GLY A 798 -45.62 -25.98 18.64
C GLY A 798 -45.41 -27.11 17.63
N LYS A 799 -46.48 -27.75 17.14
CA LYS A 799 -46.39 -28.79 16.11
C LYS A 799 -46.58 -28.20 14.71
N PRO A 800 -45.97 -28.82 13.67
CA PRO A 800 -46.27 -28.48 12.29
C PRO A 800 -47.77 -28.50 12.03
N VAL A 801 -48.28 -27.47 11.36
CA VAL A 801 -49.69 -27.47 10.91
C VAL A 801 -49.90 -28.56 9.86
N ASP A 802 -51.06 -29.21 9.88
CA ASP A 802 -51.45 -30.22 8.89
C ASP A 802 -51.92 -29.55 7.58
N ASP A 803 -51.01 -28.82 6.94
CA ASP A 803 -51.24 -28.12 5.68
C ASP A 803 -50.19 -28.54 4.63
N ASN A 804 -50.63 -29.38 3.69
CA ASN A 804 -49.77 -29.89 2.61
C ASN A 804 -49.32 -28.82 1.61
N THR A 805 -49.86 -27.59 1.68
CA THR A 805 -49.39 -26.45 0.88
C THR A 805 -48.18 -25.77 1.51
N ILE A 806 -47.96 -25.97 2.82
CA ILE A 806 -46.82 -25.44 3.58
C ILE A 806 -45.79 -26.55 3.80
N TRP A 807 -46.24 -27.72 4.22
CA TRP A 807 -45.40 -28.86 4.56
C TRP A 807 -45.51 -29.97 3.52
N GLN A 808 -44.38 -30.41 2.97
CA GLN A 808 -44.33 -31.59 2.12
C GLN A 808 -43.09 -32.42 2.45
N GLY A 809 -43.27 -33.73 2.69
CA GLY A 809 -42.15 -34.63 3.01
C GLY A 809 -41.39 -34.27 4.31
N GLY A 810 -42.01 -33.48 5.21
CA GLY A 810 -41.36 -32.96 6.42
C GLY A 810 -40.51 -31.70 6.19
N GLU A 811 -40.69 -31.03 5.05
CA GLU A 811 -40.00 -29.80 4.67
C GLU A 811 -41.01 -28.68 4.43
N ILE A 812 -40.63 -27.45 4.75
CA ILE A 812 -41.40 -26.25 4.41
C ILE A 812 -41.14 -25.92 2.94
N ILE A 813 -42.20 -25.81 2.14
CA ILE A 813 -42.11 -25.62 0.68
C ILE A 813 -42.77 -24.32 0.18
N SER A 814 -43.41 -23.54 1.06
CA SER A 814 -44.04 -22.26 0.70
C SER A 814 -43.88 -21.20 1.79
N SER A 815 -44.05 -19.93 1.41
CA SER A 815 -43.82 -18.79 2.30
C SER A 815 -44.72 -18.85 3.54
N CYS A 816 -44.14 -18.69 4.72
CA CYS A 816 -44.83 -18.90 5.99
C CYS A 816 -44.21 -18.12 7.16
N ILE A 817 -44.92 -18.12 8.29
CA ILE A 817 -44.43 -17.61 9.58
C ILE A 817 -43.98 -18.79 10.45
N ILE A 818 -42.75 -18.73 10.93
CA ILE A 818 -42.27 -19.52 12.06
C ILE A 818 -42.35 -18.62 13.29
N GLY A 819 -43.38 -18.83 14.10
CA GLY A 819 -43.71 -17.99 15.24
C GLY A 819 -44.99 -18.46 15.92
N ASP A 820 -45.34 -17.84 17.04
CA ASP A 820 -46.59 -18.12 17.75
C ASP A 820 -47.73 -17.30 17.11
N PRO A 821 -48.86 -17.93 16.73
CA PRO A 821 -50.05 -17.22 16.23
C PRO A 821 -50.57 -16.09 17.13
N ASP A 822 -50.33 -16.17 18.45
CA ASP A 822 -50.70 -15.15 19.43
C ASP A 822 -49.65 -14.01 19.56
N GLY A 823 -48.56 -14.07 18.78
CA GLY A 823 -47.47 -13.07 18.82
C GLY A 823 -46.50 -13.20 20.00
N LYS A 824 -46.60 -14.28 20.78
CA LYS A 824 -45.69 -14.59 21.91
C LYS A 824 -44.32 -15.09 21.40
N ASN A 825 -43.37 -15.20 22.33
CA ASN A 825 -42.09 -15.87 22.05
C ASN A 825 -42.34 -17.32 21.64
N PHE A 826 -41.77 -17.71 20.50
CA PHE A 826 -41.92 -19.04 19.93
C PHE A 826 -40.63 -19.83 20.03
N THR A 827 -40.71 -21.05 20.55
CA THR A 827 -39.59 -21.99 20.54
C THR A 827 -39.87 -23.11 19.55
N PRO A 828 -39.12 -23.17 18.42
CA PRO A 828 -39.26 -24.27 17.48
C PRO A 828 -39.00 -25.63 18.14
N PRO A 829 -39.68 -26.69 17.70
CA PRO A 829 -39.43 -28.03 18.22
C PRO A 829 -37.98 -28.47 17.98
N LYS A 830 -37.43 -29.26 18.91
CA LYS A 830 -36.05 -29.77 18.80
C LYS A 830 -35.86 -30.58 17.51
N GLY A 831 -34.78 -30.31 16.79
CA GLY A 831 -34.43 -30.97 15.54
C GLY A 831 -34.21 -30.00 14.38
N ASP A 832 -34.02 -30.54 13.18
CA ASP A 832 -33.80 -29.74 11.98
C ASP A 832 -35.13 -29.27 11.38
N VAL A 833 -35.27 -27.96 11.19
CA VAL A 833 -36.32 -27.35 10.38
C VAL A 833 -35.81 -27.29 8.95
N LYS A 834 -36.38 -28.10 8.07
CA LYS A 834 -35.98 -28.17 6.65
C LYS A 834 -36.84 -27.23 5.83
N ILE A 835 -36.21 -26.40 5.01
CA ILE A 835 -36.87 -25.42 4.14
C ILE A 835 -36.37 -25.65 2.73
N LYS A 836 -37.28 -25.77 1.77
CA LYS A 836 -36.97 -25.94 0.36
C LYS A 836 -37.32 -24.66 -0.39
N GLY A 837 -36.31 -24.06 -1.04
CA GLY A 837 -36.47 -22.91 -1.91
C GLY A 837 -37.31 -23.24 -3.15
N SER A 838 -37.86 -22.20 -3.79
CA SER A 838 -38.69 -22.32 -4.98
C SER A 838 -38.19 -21.36 -6.08
N GLY A 839 -38.60 -21.57 -7.33
CA GLY A 839 -38.13 -20.77 -8.48
C GLY A 839 -38.35 -19.26 -8.34
N ASP A 840 -39.43 -18.84 -7.67
CA ASP A 840 -39.73 -17.43 -7.39
C ASP A 840 -39.12 -16.93 -6.06
N GLY A 841 -38.50 -17.82 -5.29
CA GLY A 841 -38.05 -17.61 -3.92
C GLY A 841 -39.13 -17.92 -2.87
N ILE A 842 -38.70 -18.24 -1.66
CA ILE A 842 -39.58 -18.48 -0.50
C ILE A 842 -39.29 -17.46 0.61
N TRP A 843 -40.33 -16.94 1.25
CA TRP A 843 -40.20 -16.00 2.37
C TRP A 843 -40.61 -16.65 3.70
N ILE A 844 -39.69 -16.63 4.65
CA ILE A 844 -39.87 -17.19 6.00
C ILE A 844 -39.78 -16.05 7.00
N ILE A 845 -40.89 -15.75 7.67
CA ILE A 845 -40.88 -14.78 8.78
C ILE A 845 -40.47 -15.52 10.05
N LEU A 846 -39.38 -15.08 10.68
CA LEU A 846 -38.99 -15.53 12.03
C LEU A 846 -39.56 -14.52 13.04
N ARG A 847 -40.73 -14.82 13.59
CA ARG A 847 -41.45 -13.91 14.50
C ARG A 847 -41.24 -14.30 15.96
N ASN A 848 -40.54 -13.44 16.71
CA ASN A 848 -40.23 -13.64 18.14
C ASN A 848 -39.67 -15.04 18.45
N VAL A 849 -38.77 -15.53 17.61
CA VAL A 849 -38.21 -16.89 17.72
C VAL A 849 -37.11 -16.93 18.77
N SER A 850 -37.22 -17.87 19.71
CA SER A 850 -36.17 -18.13 20.70
C SER A 850 -35.86 -19.62 20.81
N THR A 851 -34.58 -20.00 20.68
CA THR A 851 -34.14 -21.38 20.84
C THR A 851 -33.55 -21.61 22.24
N ALA A 852 -33.91 -22.73 22.86
CA ALA A 852 -33.37 -23.08 24.18
C ALA A 852 -31.87 -23.43 24.09
N SER A 853 -31.14 -23.24 25.20
CA SER A 853 -29.69 -23.42 25.27
C SER A 853 -29.17 -24.83 24.93
N ASP A 854 -30.06 -25.85 24.95
CA ASP A 854 -29.76 -27.25 24.65
C ASP A 854 -30.46 -27.77 23.37
N SER A 855 -31.07 -26.88 22.59
CA SER A 855 -32.13 -27.24 21.66
C SER A 855 -31.63 -27.90 20.36
N ASN A 856 -30.40 -27.60 19.92
CA ASN A 856 -29.83 -28.10 18.66
C ASN A 856 -30.78 -27.89 17.44
N VAL A 857 -31.56 -26.81 17.45
CA VAL A 857 -32.47 -26.47 16.36
C VAL A 857 -31.66 -25.87 15.23
N ASN A 858 -31.66 -26.51 14.06
CA ASN A 858 -30.99 -25.99 12.85
C ASN A 858 -32.02 -25.71 11.76
N PHE A 859 -31.83 -24.64 11.02
CA PHE A 859 -32.62 -24.33 9.82
C PHE A 859 -31.79 -24.72 8.60
N LEU A 860 -32.23 -25.79 7.95
CA LEU A 860 -31.54 -26.42 6.84
C LEU A 860 -32.23 -26.02 5.54
N CYS A 861 -31.57 -25.18 4.75
CA CYS A 861 -32.17 -24.59 3.55
C CYS A 861 -31.67 -25.29 2.29
N ASP A 862 -32.56 -25.98 1.57
CA ASP A 862 -32.29 -26.45 0.21
C ASP A 862 -32.54 -25.29 -0.78
N THR A 863 -31.47 -24.69 -1.26
CA THR A 863 -31.49 -23.55 -2.18
C THR A 863 -31.28 -23.96 -3.65
N SER A 864 -31.47 -25.25 -3.98
CA SER A 864 -31.21 -25.81 -5.31
C SER A 864 -32.27 -25.51 -6.37
N GLU A 865 -33.48 -25.14 -5.93
CA GLU A 865 -34.62 -24.75 -6.75
C GLU A 865 -34.90 -23.23 -6.72
N GLY A 866 -34.32 -22.52 -5.75
CA GLY A 866 -34.28 -21.06 -5.69
C GLY A 866 -33.96 -20.55 -4.28
N LYS A 867 -34.06 -19.24 -4.07
CA LYS A 867 -33.57 -18.59 -2.84
C LYS A 867 -34.53 -18.72 -1.64
N VAL A 868 -33.97 -18.65 -0.44
CA VAL A 868 -34.71 -18.56 0.83
C VAL A 868 -34.46 -17.19 1.45
N CYS A 869 -35.52 -16.43 1.64
CA CYS A 869 -35.48 -15.11 2.28
C CYS A 869 -36.04 -15.22 3.71
N PHE A 870 -35.25 -14.83 4.71
CA PHE A 870 -35.71 -14.70 6.08
C PHE A 870 -36.04 -13.25 6.40
N LEU A 871 -37.23 -12.99 6.93
CA LEU A 871 -37.57 -11.69 7.52
C LEU A 871 -37.58 -11.83 9.05
N ILE A 872 -36.73 -11.07 9.74
CA ILE A 872 -36.70 -11.01 11.20
C ILE A 872 -37.76 -10.02 11.69
N ASP A 873 -38.73 -10.54 12.44
CA ASP A 873 -39.87 -9.78 12.96
C ASP A 873 -39.87 -9.84 14.50
N GLY A 874 -39.51 -8.72 15.13
CA GLY A 874 -39.21 -8.66 16.55
C GLY A 874 -37.85 -9.31 16.88
N LYS A 875 -37.82 -10.23 17.84
CA LYS A 875 -36.58 -10.79 18.39
C LYS A 875 -36.26 -12.20 17.88
N LEU A 876 -35.07 -12.40 17.32
CA LEU A 876 -34.47 -13.71 17.06
C LEU A 876 -33.38 -14.00 18.11
N ASP A 877 -33.69 -14.80 19.12
CA ASP A 877 -32.78 -15.15 20.23
C ASP A 877 -32.33 -16.61 20.14
N ILE A 878 -31.15 -16.84 19.58
CA ILE A 878 -30.72 -18.19 19.21
C ILE A 878 -29.49 -18.66 20.00
N SER A 879 -29.54 -19.94 20.37
CA SER A 879 -28.49 -20.68 21.04
C SER A 879 -28.31 -22.05 20.39
N LYS A 880 -27.06 -22.44 20.10
CA LYS A 880 -26.73 -23.75 19.52
C LYS A 880 -27.42 -24.02 18.18
N THR A 881 -27.59 -22.99 17.36
CA THR A 881 -28.38 -23.01 16.12
C THR A 881 -27.53 -22.67 14.90
N ASP A 882 -27.69 -23.44 13.82
CA ASP A 882 -27.19 -23.10 12.49
C ASP A 882 -28.36 -22.75 11.55
N ILE A 883 -28.28 -21.65 10.82
CA ILE A 883 -29.10 -21.39 9.62
C ILE A 883 -28.17 -21.44 8.41
N ARG A 884 -28.32 -22.47 7.58
CA ARG A 884 -27.34 -22.78 6.53
C ARG A 884 -27.89 -23.52 5.32
N PRO A 885 -27.25 -23.38 4.13
CA PRO A 885 -27.63 -24.10 2.94
C PRO A 885 -27.15 -25.57 2.97
N THR A 886 -27.95 -26.49 2.42
CA THR A 886 -27.68 -27.94 2.43
C THR A 886 -27.34 -28.57 1.09
N VAL A 887 -27.52 -27.86 -0.03
CA VAL A 887 -27.34 -28.45 -1.37
C VAL A 887 -26.20 -27.78 -2.13
N THR A 888 -25.48 -28.60 -2.90
CA THR A 888 -24.52 -28.13 -3.91
C THR A 888 -25.14 -28.31 -5.30
N LYS A 889 -25.35 -27.23 -6.05
CA LYS A 889 -25.80 -27.33 -7.44
C LYS A 889 -25.09 -26.31 -8.30
N VAL A 890 -24.41 -26.79 -9.34
CA VAL A 890 -23.92 -25.98 -10.47
C VAL A 890 -25.05 -25.97 -11.50
N SER A 891 -25.59 -24.81 -11.83
CA SER A 891 -26.53 -24.65 -12.95
C SER A 891 -25.95 -25.28 -14.22
N ALA A 892 -26.75 -26.04 -14.96
CA ALA A 892 -26.35 -26.65 -16.23
C ALA A 892 -25.89 -25.61 -17.28
N ASN A 893 -26.17 -24.32 -17.06
CA ASN A 893 -25.77 -23.20 -17.91
C ASN A 893 -24.62 -22.36 -17.30
N GLY A 894 -23.92 -22.85 -16.27
CA GLY A 894 -22.67 -22.24 -15.77
C GLY A 894 -22.80 -20.91 -15.02
N GLY A 895 -24.03 -20.42 -14.74
CA GLY A 895 -24.23 -19.09 -14.13
C GLY A 895 -24.24 -19.03 -12.60
N TYR A 896 -24.54 -20.14 -11.91
CA TYR A 896 -24.71 -20.17 -10.46
C TYR A 896 -24.25 -21.50 -9.88
N SER A 897 -23.34 -21.48 -8.91
CA SER A 897 -23.03 -22.63 -8.06
C SER A 897 -23.36 -22.29 -6.62
N VAL A 898 -24.46 -22.82 -6.09
CA VAL A 898 -24.76 -22.72 -4.66
C VAL A 898 -24.01 -23.83 -3.94
N GLN A 899 -23.36 -23.50 -2.82
CA GLN A 899 -22.53 -24.42 -2.05
C GLN A 899 -23.24 -24.81 -0.75
N ALA A 900 -23.17 -26.10 -0.38
CA ALA A 900 -23.60 -26.54 0.94
C ALA A 900 -22.59 -26.07 2.00
N PHE A 901 -23.08 -25.54 3.13
CA PHE A 901 -22.24 -25.14 4.24
C PHE A 901 -22.21 -26.27 5.28
N THR A 902 -21.08 -26.97 5.36
CA THR A 902 -20.88 -28.12 6.26
C THR A 902 -19.53 -28.00 6.94
N GLU A 903 -19.32 -28.76 8.02
CA GLU A 903 -18.04 -28.79 8.73
C GLU A 903 -16.85 -28.99 7.78
N GLY A 904 -15.87 -28.09 7.86
CA GLY A 904 -14.66 -28.09 7.05
C GLY A 904 -14.84 -27.67 5.58
N CYS A 905 -16.00 -27.14 5.18
CA CYS A 905 -16.19 -26.66 3.80
C CYS A 905 -15.27 -25.46 3.50
N THR A 906 -14.87 -25.32 2.23
CA THR A 906 -14.08 -24.15 1.80
C THR A 906 -15.01 -22.98 1.51
N VAL A 907 -14.77 -21.84 2.15
CA VAL A 907 -15.48 -20.59 1.91
C VAL A 907 -14.53 -19.61 1.24
N THR A 908 -14.97 -18.96 0.17
CA THR A 908 -14.24 -17.86 -0.48
C THR A 908 -15.16 -16.64 -0.62
N PRO A 909 -14.63 -15.44 -0.89
CA PRO A 909 -15.45 -14.26 -1.21
C PRO A 909 -16.46 -14.50 -2.35
N GLN A 910 -16.21 -15.47 -3.23
CA GLN A 910 -17.06 -15.84 -4.36
C GLN A 910 -18.12 -16.89 -4.01
N SER A 911 -18.07 -17.52 -2.82
CA SER A 911 -19.07 -18.50 -2.38
C SER A 911 -20.46 -17.87 -2.34
N SER A 912 -21.47 -18.56 -2.86
CA SER A 912 -22.87 -18.12 -2.86
C SER A 912 -23.75 -19.13 -2.14
N TRP A 913 -24.73 -18.63 -1.38
CA TRP A 913 -25.50 -19.42 -0.41
C TRP A 913 -26.98 -19.58 -0.79
N GLY A 914 -27.54 -18.63 -1.54
CA GLY A 914 -28.98 -18.59 -1.85
C GLY A 914 -29.88 -18.29 -0.65
N ILE A 915 -29.31 -17.73 0.43
CA ILE A 915 -30.03 -17.29 1.63
C ILE A 915 -29.85 -15.79 1.80
N GLU A 916 -30.95 -15.09 2.03
CA GLU A 916 -31.00 -13.64 2.28
C GLU A 916 -31.72 -13.38 3.60
N TYR A 917 -31.25 -12.41 4.37
CA TYR A 917 -31.90 -11.95 5.61
C TYR A 917 -32.34 -10.50 5.45
N TYR A 918 -33.50 -10.21 5.99
CA TYR A 918 -34.15 -8.90 6.04
C TYR A 918 -34.67 -8.65 7.45
N GLY A 919 -34.94 -7.39 7.78
CA GLY A 919 -35.34 -7.01 9.14
C GLY A 919 -36.42 -5.93 9.15
N THR A 920 -37.45 -6.17 9.95
CA THR A 920 -38.44 -5.16 10.32
C THR A 920 -37.81 -4.05 11.18
N GLU A 921 -38.48 -2.90 11.28
CA GLU A 921 -38.07 -1.81 12.17
C GLU A 921 -37.93 -2.29 13.62
N GLY A 922 -36.77 -2.05 14.25
CA GLY A 922 -36.51 -2.45 15.63
C GLY A 922 -36.27 -3.96 15.84
N SER A 923 -36.09 -4.73 14.77
CA SER A 923 -35.76 -6.15 14.89
C SER A 923 -34.38 -6.39 15.53
N GLU A 924 -34.23 -7.55 16.17
CA GLU A 924 -33.01 -7.93 16.87
C GLU A 924 -32.57 -9.36 16.56
N ILE A 925 -31.27 -9.56 16.34
CA ILE A 925 -30.64 -10.88 16.29
C ILE A 925 -29.66 -11.01 17.46
N ASN A 926 -29.91 -11.99 18.32
CA ASN A 926 -29.18 -12.19 19.56
C ASN A 926 -28.57 -13.61 19.62
N MET A 927 -27.26 -13.69 19.80
CA MET A 927 -26.50 -14.92 19.99
C MET A 927 -25.74 -14.89 21.33
N TYR A 928 -26.43 -15.15 22.43
CA TYR A 928 -25.88 -14.97 23.78
C TYR A 928 -25.14 -16.18 24.34
N GLN A 929 -25.62 -17.39 24.04
CA GLN A 929 -25.22 -18.60 24.74
C GLN A 929 -24.91 -19.68 23.72
N ASN A 930 -23.74 -20.31 23.85
CA ASN A 930 -23.29 -21.41 22.98
C ASN A 930 -23.14 -21.03 21.50
N GLU A 931 -22.49 -21.91 20.75
CA GLU A 931 -22.05 -21.64 19.39
C GLU A 931 -23.24 -21.49 18.43
N CYS A 932 -23.25 -20.48 17.56
CA CYS A 932 -24.31 -20.25 16.55
C CYS A 932 -23.70 -19.84 15.22
N THR A 933 -24.28 -20.23 14.08
CA THR A 933 -23.82 -19.80 12.74
C THR A 933 -24.99 -19.38 11.86
N LEU A 934 -24.93 -18.19 11.27
CA LEU A 934 -25.85 -17.74 10.24
C LEU A 934 -25.09 -17.56 8.92
N VAL A 935 -25.58 -18.21 7.87
CA VAL A 935 -24.99 -18.19 6.53
C VAL A 935 -25.94 -17.52 5.55
N GLY A 936 -25.44 -16.57 4.76
CA GLY A 936 -26.21 -15.85 3.75
C GLY A 936 -25.89 -14.35 3.72
N THR A 937 -26.62 -13.60 2.91
CA THR A 937 -26.46 -12.14 2.81
C THR A 937 -27.45 -11.44 3.74
N PHE A 938 -26.97 -10.53 4.61
CA PHE A 938 -27.81 -9.77 5.53
C PHE A 938 -28.07 -8.38 4.97
N MET A 939 -29.31 -8.11 4.61
CA MET A 939 -29.84 -6.84 4.11
C MET A 939 -30.75 -6.24 5.18
N CYS A 940 -30.19 -6.00 6.36
CA CYS A 940 -30.94 -5.74 7.59
C CYS A 940 -30.66 -4.34 8.18
N PRO A 941 -30.87 -3.23 7.44
CA PRO A 941 -30.52 -1.87 7.90
C PRO A 941 -31.23 -1.44 9.17
N ASN A 942 -32.35 -2.10 9.50
CA ASN A 942 -33.17 -1.84 10.68
C ASN A 942 -32.86 -2.75 11.87
N THR A 943 -32.02 -3.78 11.69
CA THR A 943 -31.81 -4.82 12.69
C THR A 943 -30.61 -4.51 13.57
N THR A 944 -30.79 -4.67 14.88
CA THR A 944 -29.68 -4.68 15.85
C THR A 944 -29.12 -6.09 15.98
N PHE A 945 -27.80 -6.23 15.90
CA PHE A 945 -27.12 -7.52 16.01
C PHE A 945 -26.26 -7.59 17.28
N GLN A 946 -26.27 -8.74 17.95
CA GLN A 946 -25.45 -9.02 19.13
C GLN A 946 -24.94 -10.47 19.12
N SER A 947 -23.65 -10.67 19.43
CA SER A 947 -23.08 -12.03 19.56
C SER A 947 -22.00 -12.12 20.62
N LYS A 948 -22.11 -13.08 21.53
CA LYS A 948 -21.09 -13.37 22.57
C LYS A 948 -20.41 -14.71 22.36
N VAL A 949 -20.53 -15.29 21.17
CA VAL A 949 -20.26 -16.69 20.90
C VAL A 949 -19.49 -16.85 19.60
N GLN A 950 -18.66 -17.89 19.54
CA GLN A 950 -18.04 -18.35 18.30
C GLN A 950 -19.07 -19.02 17.38
N GLY A 951 -18.69 -19.22 16.11
CA GLY A 951 -19.47 -20.02 15.17
C GLY A 951 -19.63 -21.48 15.63
N LYS A 952 -20.75 -22.11 15.28
CA LYS A 952 -21.00 -23.53 15.60
C LYS A 952 -20.37 -24.49 14.60
N THR A 953 -20.33 -24.12 13.33
CA THR A 953 -19.74 -24.93 12.27
C THR A 953 -18.43 -24.30 11.83
N SER A 954 -17.36 -25.09 11.80
CA SER A 954 -16.05 -24.61 11.34
C SER A 954 -15.94 -24.73 9.82
N CYS A 955 -15.27 -23.77 9.19
CA CYS A 955 -15.00 -23.78 7.76
C CYS A 955 -13.54 -23.40 7.45
N LYS A 956 -13.08 -23.76 6.26
CA LYS A 956 -11.80 -23.32 5.69
C LYS A 956 -12.05 -22.05 4.90
N TYR A 957 -11.77 -20.89 5.49
CA TYR A 957 -11.86 -19.63 4.79
C TYR A 957 -10.59 -19.36 3.99
N ILE A 958 -10.72 -19.14 2.69
CA ILE A 958 -9.67 -18.60 1.84
C ILE A 958 -10.05 -17.14 1.56
N ASP A 959 -9.32 -16.22 2.16
CA ASP A 959 -9.58 -14.78 2.01
C ASP A 959 -9.23 -14.28 0.59
N GLU A 960 -9.53 -13.02 0.31
CA GLU A 960 -9.15 -12.36 -0.95
C GLU A 960 -7.63 -12.28 -1.21
N TYR A 961 -6.80 -12.60 -0.20
CA TYR A 961 -5.34 -12.60 -0.25
C TYR A 961 -4.77 -14.02 -0.40
N GLY A 962 -5.62 -15.05 -0.47
CA GLY A 962 -5.23 -16.45 -0.66
C GLY A 962 -4.76 -17.14 0.62
N VAL A 963 -4.98 -16.53 1.79
CA VAL A 963 -4.63 -17.12 3.08
C VAL A 963 -5.75 -18.07 3.50
N GLU A 964 -5.41 -19.35 3.67
CA GLU A 964 -6.33 -20.35 4.21
C GLU A 964 -6.30 -20.35 5.74
N ARG A 965 -7.48 -20.28 6.37
CA ARG A 965 -7.63 -20.43 7.83
C ARG A 965 -8.83 -21.31 8.15
N THR A 966 -8.71 -22.10 9.21
CA THR A 966 -9.87 -22.80 9.78
C THR A 966 -10.51 -21.91 10.83
N ILE A 967 -11.76 -21.50 10.62
CA ILE A 967 -12.46 -20.51 11.44
C ILE A 967 -13.88 -20.97 11.69
N SER A 968 -14.35 -20.80 12.93
CA SER A 968 -15.75 -20.98 13.29
C SER A 968 -16.41 -19.62 13.48
N SER A 969 -17.08 -19.13 12.44
CA SER A 969 -17.62 -17.77 12.39
C SER A 969 -19.12 -17.73 12.70
N PRO A 970 -19.61 -16.80 13.55
CA PRO A 970 -21.05 -16.63 13.75
C PRO A 970 -21.78 -16.09 12.52
N ILE A 971 -21.07 -15.33 11.65
CA ILE A 971 -21.60 -14.84 10.37
C ILE A 971 -20.71 -15.31 9.22
N VAL A 972 -21.34 -15.95 8.24
CA VAL A 972 -20.71 -16.31 6.96
C VAL A 972 -21.52 -15.68 5.84
N GLY A 973 -21.03 -14.56 5.33
CA GLY A 973 -21.65 -13.78 4.26
C GLY A 973 -21.49 -12.27 4.45
N SER A 974 -21.78 -11.50 3.40
CA SER A 974 -21.85 -10.04 3.50
C SER A 974 -23.01 -9.60 4.40
N ALA A 975 -22.77 -8.62 5.26
CA ALA A 975 -23.73 -8.22 6.27
C ALA A 975 -23.86 -6.71 6.40
N LEU A 976 -25.11 -6.24 6.37
CA LEU A 976 -25.50 -4.88 6.70
C LEU A 976 -26.52 -4.90 7.85
N PHE A 977 -26.21 -4.16 8.91
CA PHE A 977 -27.03 -4.02 10.11
C PHE A 977 -27.25 -2.55 10.45
N ASN A 978 -28.27 -2.28 11.28
CA ASN A 978 -28.41 -0.98 11.91
C ASN A 978 -27.19 -0.72 12.80
N LYS A 979 -26.97 -1.59 13.79
CA LYS A 979 -25.89 -1.48 14.77
C LYS A 979 -25.49 -2.84 15.36
N ILE A 980 -24.22 -2.97 15.72
CA ILE A 980 -23.72 -4.12 16.50
C ILE A 980 -23.44 -3.69 17.93
N ILE A 981 -24.26 -4.10 18.90
CA ILE A 981 -24.17 -3.54 20.26
C ILE A 981 -23.12 -4.21 21.15
N ASP A 982 -22.86 -5.51 20.97
CA ASP A 982 -21.94 -6.26 21.84
C ASP A 982 -21.50 -7.56 21.16
N ALA A 983 -20.39 -7.47 20.45
CA ALA A 983 -19.75 -8.60 19.79
C ALA A 983 -18.45 -8.99 20.53
N GLN A 984 -18.39 -10.22 21.06
CA GLN A 984 -17.31 -10.74 21.91
C GLN A 984 -16.96 -12.20 21.55
N ASN A 985 -15.84 -12.71 22.09
CA ASN A 985 -15.43 -14.12 22.08
C ASN A 985 -15.29 -14.75 20.68
N GLU A 986 -14.19 -14.43 19.98
CA GLU A 986 -13.88 -14.96 18.63
C GLU A 986 -14.95 -14.62 17.58
N PHE A 987 -15.64 -13.49 17.75
CA PHE A 987 -16.57 -12.98 16.76
C PHE A 987 -15.87 -12.83 15.40
N ALA A 988 -16.52 -13.30 14.34
CA ALA A 988 -16.00 -13.15 13.00
C ALA A 988 -17.13 -12.88 12.01
N VAL A 989 -16.80 -12.14 10.96
CA VAL A 989 -17.62 -11.97 9.77
C VAL A 989 -16.77 -12.39 8.59
N LEU A 990 -17.12 -13.54 8.01
CA LEU A 990 -16.42 -14.07 6.85
C LEU A 990 -17.17 -13.65 5.58
N ASN A 991 -16.59 -12.68 4.88
CA ASN A 991 -17.14 -12.19 3.62
C ASN A 991 -17.29 -13.34 2.61
N SER A 992 -18.50 -13.53 2.12
CA SER A 992 -18.86 -14.46 1.07
C SER A 992 -20.16 -14.03 0.42
N GLY A 993 -20.22 -14.11 -0.90
CA GLY A 993 -21.45 -13.85 -1.65
C GLY A 993 -21.70 -12.36 -1.82
N GLY A 994 -21.25 -11.82 -2.95
CA GLY A 994 -21.85 -10.61 -3.52
C GLY A 994 -23.35 -10.87 -3.69
N ALA A 995 -24.18 -10.09 -3.01
CA ALA A 995 -25.61 -10.22 -3.12
C ALA A 995 -26.04 -9.78 -4.53
N GLY A 996 -26.76 -10.66 -5.21
CA GLY A 996 -27.30 -10.47 -6.54
C GLY A 996 -26.35 -10.90 -7.65
N ALA A 997 -26.95 -11.47 -8.69
CA ALA A 997 -26.27 -11.98 -9.85
C ALA A 997 -25.15 -11.02 -10.31
N LYS A 998 -23.89 -11.47 -10.26
CA LYS A 998 -22.94 -11.03 -11.27
C LYS A 998 -23.53 -11.48 -12.60
N THR A 999 -24.22 -10.59 -13.31
CA THR A 999 -24.22 -10.72 -14.76
C THR A 999 -22.74 -10.68 -15.14
N ASN A 1000 -22.23 -11.78 -15.69
CA ASN A 1000 -20.86 -11.87 -16.20
C ASN A 1000 -20.65 -10.98 -17.45
N ASN A 1001 -21.24 -9.80 -17.47
CA ASN A 1001 -21.17 -8.86 -18.57
C ASN A 1001 -20.30 -7.71 -18.10
N SER A 1002 -19.19 -7.48 -18.80
CA SER A 1002 -18.37 -6.31 -18.60
C SER A 1002 -19.23 -5.09 -18.98
N SER A 1003 -19.63 -4.27 -18.01
CA SER A 1003 -20.42 -3.06 -18.27
C SER A 1003 -19.51 -1.85 -18.47
N VAL A 1004 -19.89 -0.97 -19.39
CA VAL A 1004 -19.20 0.29 -19.69
C VAL A 1004 -20.12 1.42 -19.31
N HIS A 1005 -19.63 2.34 -18.47
CA HIS A 1005 -20.39 3.51 -18.05
C HIS A 1005 -19.93 4.72 -18.89
N THR A 1006 -20.85 5.33 -19.62
CA THR A 1006 -20.61 6.56 -20.39
C THR A 1006 -21.58 7.65 -19.94
N ALA A 1007 -21.36 8.90 -20.37
CA ALA A 1007 -22.29 10.00 -20.10
C ALA A 1007 -23.72 9.76 -20.65
N LEU A 1008 -23.88 8.80 -21.56
CA LEU A 1008 -25.14 8.45 -22.22
C LEU A 1008 -25.77 7.15 -21.68
N GLY A 1009 -25.14 6.47 -20.72
CA GLY A 1009 -25.72 5.29 -20.06
C GLY A 1009 -24.75 4.13 -19.82
N THR A 1010 -25.30 2.99 -19.41
CA THR A 1010 -24.54 1.74 -19.15
C THR A 1010 -24.71 0.76 -20.30
N TYR A 1011 -23.61 0.36 -20.93
CA TYR A 1011 -23.60 -0.61 -22.04
C TYR A 1011 -23.09 -1.95 -21.54
N GLU A 1012 -23.80 -3.04 -21.84
CA GLU A 1012 -23.33 -4.40 -21.55
C GLU A 1012 -22.47 -4.94 -22.69
N ILE A 1013 -21.28 -5.46 -22.37
CA ILE A 1013 -20.39 -6.14 -23.31
C ILE A 1013 -20.37 -7.65 -23.02
N SER A 1014 -20.60 -8.43 -24.07
CA SER A 1014 -20.29 -9.86 -24.08
C SER A 1014 -19.25 -10.15 -25.18
N TYR A 1015 -18.09 -10.68 -24.78
CA TYR A 1015 -17.05 -11.15 -25.71
C TYR A 1015 -17.36 -12.58 -26.15
N PHE A 1016 -17.33 -12.83 -27.46
CA PHE A 1016 -17.36 -14.19 -28.00
C PHE A 1016 -16.11 -14.42 -28.84
N ALA A 1017 -15.33 -15.44 -28.50
CA ALA A 1017 -14.31 -15.97 -29.39
C ALA A 1017 -15.01 -16.82 -30.47
N GLY A 1018 -14.80 -16.50 -31.74
CA GLY A 1018 -15.30 -17.30 -32.86
C GLY A 1018 -14.65 -18.69 -32.88
N ALA A 1019 -15.43 -19.69 -33.30
CA ALA A 1019 -14.99 -21.07 -33.53
C ALA A 1019 -14.08 -21.21 -34.75
#